data_AF-A0A0R0GLR1-F1
#
_entry.id   AF-A0A0R0GLR1-F1
#
_cell.length_a   1.000
_cell.length_b   1.000
_cell.length_c   1.000
_cell.angle_alpha   90.00
_cell.angle_beta   90.00
_cell.angle_gamma   90.00
#
_symmetry.space_group_name_H-M   'P 1'
#
loop_
_entity.id
_entity.type
_entity.pdbx_description
1 polymer ?
#
loop_
_entity_poly.entity_id
_entity_poly.type
_entity_poly.pdbx_seq_one_letter_code
_entity_poly.pdbx_strand_id
1 'polypeptide(L)'
;MPNGFGDHVALTHLNLSHSAFSGVIPPKISLLSKLVSLDLSFLGMRIEAATLENVIVNATDIRELTLDFLNMSTIEPSSLSLLVNFSSSLVSLSLRDTGLQGKLANNILCLPNLQKLDLSVNLDLQGELPEFNRSTPLRYLDLSYTGFSGKLPNTINHLESLNYLSFESCDFGGPIPVFLSNLMQLKHLDLGGNNFSGEIPSSLSNLKHLTFLDLSVNNFGGEIPDMFDKLSKIEYLCISGNNLVGQLPSSLFGLTQLSDLDCSYNKLVGPMPDKISGLSNLCSLDLSTNSMNGTIPHWCFSLSSLIQLSLHGNQLTGSIGEFSSFSLYYCDLSYNKLQGNIPNSMFHLQNLTWLSLSSNNLTGHVDFHKFSNMQFLEILDLSDNNFLYLSFNNTEGDYNFLNLQYLYLSSCNINSFPKLLSGLKYLNSLDLSRNQIHGKIPKWFNSTGKDTLSFLDLSHNLLTSVGYLSLSWATMQYIDLSFNMLQGDIPVPPSGIEYFSVSNNKLTGRISSTICNASSLQIPKWFNSTGKDTLSFLDLSHNLLTSVGYLSLSWATMQYIDLSFNMLQGDIPVPPSGIEYFSVSNNKLTGRISSTICNASSLQILNLSHNNLTGKLPQCLGTFPYLSVLDLRRNMLSGMIPKTYLEIEALGQLPRSVVKCKQLKVLDLGENNIQDTFPTFLESLQQLQVLVLRANRFNGTINCLKLKNVFPMLRVFDISNNNFSGNLPTACIEDFKEMMVNVHNGLEYMSGKNYYDSVVITIKGNTYELERILTTFTTMDLSNNRFGGVIPAIIGELKSLKGLNLSHNRINGVIPQNFGGLENLEWLDLSSNMLTGEIPKALTNLHFLSVLNLSQNQLLGMIPTGKQFDTFQNDSYEGNQGLCGLPLSKSCHNDEKLPKDSATFQHDEEFRFGWKPVAIGYACGVVFGILLGYIVFFFRKTEWSISFVECILNQRRATGLMQIQDDTIKVVKGTVNQSTLGIYSRCQVDVPYSERHFS
;
A
#
# COMPACT_ATOMS: atom_id res chain seq x y z
N MET A 1 10.82 48.36 -11.93
CA MET A 1 12.05 49.10 -11.56
C MET A 1 12.33 50.21 -12.59
N PRO A 2 12.53 51.47 -12.19
CA PRO A 2 12.91 52.57 -13.09
C PRO A 2 14.27 52.38 -13.76
N ASN A 3 14.39 52.71 -15.06
CA ASN A 3 15.67 52.67 -15.78
C ASN A 3 16.75 53.57 -15.16
N GLY A 4 16.36 54.68 -14.52
CA GLY A 4 17.27 55.67 -13.95
C GLY A 4 18.22 55.13 -12.88
N PHE A 5 17.93 53.97 -12.27
CA PHE A 5 18.86 53.34 -11.32
C PHE A 5 20.24 53.10 -11.94
N GLY A 6 20.30 52.74 -13.23
CA GLY A 6 21.56 52.51 -13.94
C GLY A 6 22.38 53.78 -14.25
N ASP A 7 21.85 54.98 -14.01
CA ASP A 7 22.61 56.24 -14.15
C ASP A 7 23.53 56.51 -12.95
N HIS A 8 23.29 55.85 -11.82
CA HIS A 8 24.07 56.05 -10.60
C HIS A 8 25.34 55.19 -10.57
N VAL A 9 26.20 55.32 -11.59
CA VAL A 9 27.43 54.52 -11.78
C VAL A 9 28.45 54.56 -10.62
N ALA A 10 28.25 55.47 -9.65
CA ALA A 10 29.05 55.54 -8.42
C ALA A 10 28.55 54.59 -7.31
N LEU A 11 27.37 53.98 -7.45
CA LEU A 11 26.77 53.11 -6.43
C LEU A 11 27.67 51.91 -6.13
N THR A 12 27.86 51.67 -4.84
CA THR A 12 28.56 50.49 -4.32
C THR A 12 27.63 49.49 -3.65
N HIS A 13 26.47 49.93 -3.16
CA HIS A 13 25.49 49.06 -2.52
C HIS A 13 24.10 49.40 -3.07
N LEU A 14 23.37 48.40 -3.53
CA LEU A 14 21.99 48.53 -3.98
C LEU A 14 21.17 47.38 -3.39
N ASN A 15 20.28 47.73 -2.47
CA ASN A 15 19.29 46.79 -1.93
C ASN A 15 17.89 47.29 -2.30
N LEU A 16 17.17 46.51 -3.09
CA LEU A 16 15.78 46.74 -3.46
C LEU A 16 14.85 45.63 -2.94
N SER A 17 15.31 44.78 -2.01
CA SER A 17 14.49 43.67 -1.55
C SER A 17 13.16 44.14 -0.95
N HIS A 18 12.11 43.34 -1.16
CA HIS A 18 10.74 43.65 -0.73
C HIS A 18 10.16 44.99 -1.24
N SER A 19 10.72 45.58 -2.30
CA SER A 19 10.23 46.87 -2.84
C SER A 19 8.95 46.76 -3.70
N ALA A 20 8.34 45.57 -3.78
CA ALA A 20 7.10 45.31 -4.53
C ALA A 20 7.11 45.82 -5.98
N PHE A 21 8.28 45.85 -6.63
CA PHE A 21 8.36 46.11 -8.06
C PHE A 21 7.73 44.94 -8.85
N SER A 22 7.63 45.08 -10.17
CA SER A 22 7.19 44.00 -11.05
C SER A 22 7.74 44.23 -12.46
N GLY A 23 7.69 43.20 -13.30
CA GLY A 23 8.20 43.24 -14.67
C GLY A 23 9.64 42.74 -14.81
N VAL A 24 10.39 43.30 -15.75
CA VAL A 24 11.76 42.87 -16.11
C VAL A 24 12.80 43.81 -15.51
N ILE A 25 13.88 43.28 -14.94
CA ILE A 25 15.01 44.07 -14.47
C ILE A 25 15.63 44.81 -15.67
N PRO A 26 15.72 46.16 -15.64
CA PRO A 26 16.25 46.94 -16.76
C PRO A 26 17.70 46.59 -17.10
N PRO A 27 18.06 46.44 -18.40
CA PRO A 27 19.44 46.18 -18.82
C PRO A 27 20.45 47.22 -18.32
N LYS A 28 20.00 48.46 -18.08
CA LYS A 28 20.83 49.57 -17.61
C LYS A 28 21.44 49.33 -16.21
N ILE A 29 20.90 48.39 -15.42
CA ILE A 29 21.51 48.00 -14.14
C ILE A 29 22.94 47.48 -14.32
N SER A 30 23.27 46.90 -15.49
CA SER A 30 24.61 46.43 -15.82
C SER A 30 25.66 47.54 -15.95
N LEU A 31 25.27 48.82 -15.96
CA LEU A 31 26.20 49.95 -15.95
C LEU A 31 26.76 50.25 -14.55
N LEU A 32 26.22 49.64 -13.50
CA LEU A 32 26.65 49.84 -12.11
C LEU A 32 27.93 49.07 -11.79
N SER A 33 29.03 49.41 -12.48
CA SER A 33 30.30 48.67 -12.43
C SER A 33 31.05 48.75 -11.08
N LYS A 34 30.64 49.63 -10.16
CA LYS A 34 31.24 49.80 -8.83
C LYS A 34 30.52 49.04 -7.71
N LEU A 35 29.50 48.23 -8.04
CA LEU A 35 28.74 47.50 -7.04
C LEU A 35 29.62 46.51 -6.27
N VAL A 36 29.41 46.50 -4.96
CA VAL A 36 30.00 45.62 -3.96
C VAL A 36 28.91 44.73 -3.35
N SER A 37 27.68 45.24 -3.19
CA SER A 37 26.53 44.47 -2.71
C SER A 37 25.30 44.77 -3.57
N LEU A 38 24.64 43.72 -4.04
CA LEU A 38 23.42 43.79 -4.84
C LEU A 38 22.39 42.80 -4.29
N ASP A 39 21.27 43.34 -3.80
CA ASP A 39 20.12 42.56 -3.34
C ASP A 39 18.86 42.97 -4.13
N LEU A 40 18.32 42.04 -4.91
CA LEU A 40 17.12 42.20 -5.73
C LEU A 40 16.04 41.18 -5.34
N SER A 41 16.07 40.69 -4.10
CA SER A 41 15.22 39.60 -3.66
C SER A 41 13.75 40.02 -3.47
N PHE A 42 12.81 39.09 -3.58
CA PHE A 42 11.37 39.35 -3.36
C PHE A 42 10.79 40.51 -4.18
N LEU A 43 11.29 40.71 -5.41
CA LEU A 43 10.79 41.73 -6.31
C LEU A 43 9.63 41.28 -7.19
N GLY A 44 9.30 39.99 -7.27
CA GLY A 44 8.30 39.50 -8.25
C GLY A 44 8.65 39.84 -9.71
N MET A 45 9.93 40.11 -9.98
CA MET A 45 10.48 40.50 -11.27
C MET A 45 11.22 39.32 -11.93
N ARG A 46 11.46 39.42 -13.24
CA ARG A 46 12.37 38.52 -13.96
C ARG A 46 13.65 39.24 -14.38
N ILE A 47 14.76 38.52 -14.47
CA ILE A 47 16.02 39.02 -15.06
C ILE A 47 16.32 38.27 -16.35
N GLU A 48 16.63 39.00 -17.42
CA GLU A 48 17.02 38.41 -18.70
C GLU A 48 18.50 38.00 -18.69
N ALA A 49 18.85 36.91 -19.37
CA ALA A 49 20.21 36.35 -19.40
C ALA A 49 21.27 37.39 -19.76
N ALA A 50 21.09 38.12 -20.87
CA ALA A 50 22.02 39.17 -21.28
C ALA A 50 22.19 40.28 -20.22
N THR A 51 21.15 40.59 -19.44
CA THR A 51 21.26 41.59 -18.37
C THR A 51 22.09 41.06 -17.21
N LEU A 52 21.85 39.83 -16.77
CA LEU A 52 22.64 39.18 -15.72
C LEU A 52 24.10 39.01 -16.14
N GLU A 53 24.35 38.54 -17.36
CA GLU A 53 25.70 38.36 -17.91
C GLU A 53 26.47 39.69 -17.94
N ASN A 54 25.83 40.77 -18.37
CA ASN A 54 26.45 42.10 -18.38
C ASN A 54 26.72 42.62 -16.96
N VAL A 55 25.84 42.35 -15.98
CA VAL A 55 26.12 42.67 -14.57
C VAL A 55 27.36 41.91 -14.10
N ILE A 56 27.45 40.61 -14.39
CA ILE A 56 28.57 39.76 -13.99
C ILE A 56 29.89 40.21 -14.61
N VAL A 57 29.87 40.63 -15.88
CA VAL A 57 31.08 41.11 -16.58
C VAL A 57 31.50 42.50 -16.12
N ASN A 58 30.56 43.41 -15.85
CA ASN A 58 30.88 44.81 -15.59
C ASN A 58 31.16 45.11 -14.10
N ALA A 59 30.47 44.46 -13.18
CA ALA A 59 30.54 44.74 -11.75
C ALA A 59 31.45 43.74 -11.02
N THR A 60 32.72 43.69 -11.41
CA THR A 60 33.69 42.67 -10.94
C THR A 60 34.03 42.74 -9.45
N ASP A 61 33.65 43.81 -8.75
CA ASP A 61 33.90 44.02 -7.31
C ASP A 61 32.77 43.48 -6.41
N ILE A 62 31.73 42.86 -6.98
CA ILE A 62 30.60 42.32 -6.20
C ILE A 62 31.09 41.28 -5.19
N ARG A 63 30.75 41.52 -3.93
CA ARG A 63 31.01 40.65 -2.77
C ARG A 63 29.74 39.95 -2.29
N GLU A 64 28.59 40.59 -2.39
CA GLU A 64 27.30 40.04 -1.95
C GLU A 64 26.30 40.15 -3.10
N LEU A 65 25.76 39.00 -3.53
CA LEU A 65 24.74 38.93 -4.56
C LEU A 65 23.57 38.08 -4.05
N THR A 66 22.44 38.71 -3.80
CA THR A 66 21.22 38.07 -3.30
C THR A 66 20.09 38.33 -4.28
N LEU A 67 19.59 37.27 -4.92
CA LEU A 67 18.54 37.34 -5.95
C LEU A 67 17.37 36.40 -5.60
N ASP A 68 17.13 36.15 -4.31
CA ASP A 68 16.14 35.16 -3.87
C ASP A 68 14.73 35.54 -4.37
N PHE A 69 13.93 34.56 -4.79
CA PHE A 69 12.57 34.77 -5.32
C PHE A 69 12.49 35.63 -6.59
N LEU A 70 13.62 35.85 -7.27
CA LEU A 70 13.67 36.49 -8.58
C LEU A 70 13.50 35.43 -9.67
N ASN A 71 12.60 35.65 -10.63
CA ASN A 71 12.40 34.66 -11.70
C ASN A 71 13.62 34.64 -12.65
N MET A 72 14.39 33.57 -12.55
CA MET A 72 15.57 33.23 -13.34
C MET A 72 15.38 31.95 -14.18
N SER A 73 14.14 31.51 -14.39
CA SER A 73 13.83 30.28 -15.15
C SER A 73 14.34 30.26 -16.60
N THR A 74 14.60 31.43 -17.18
CA THR A 74 15.19 31.57 -18.52
C THR A 74 16.72 31.60 -18.54
N ILE A 75 17.38 31.52 -17.37
CA ILE A 75 18.84 31.58 -17.25
C ILE A 75 19.40 30.17 -17.42
N GLU A 76 20.19 29.98 -18.47
CA GLU A 76 20.90 28.72 -18.72
C GLU A 76 22.08 28.55 -17.74
N PRO A 77 22.44 27.32 -17.33
CA PRO A 77 23.61 27.08 -16.47
C PRO A 77 24.93 27.66 -17.02
N SER A 78 25.04 27.78 -18.34
CA SER A 78 26.21 28.41 -19.00
C SER A 78 26.37 29.88 -18.63
N SER A 79 25.28 30.64 -18.42
CA SER A 79 25.33 32.04 -17.98
C SER A 79 25.84 32.14 -16.53
N LEU A 80 25.45 31.20 -15.65
CA LEU A 80 25.94 31.16 -14.27
C LEU A 80 27.43 30.80 -14.17
N SER A 81 27.99 30.11 -15.17
CA SER A 81 29.43 29.82 -15.20
C SER A 81 30.31 31.08 -15.23
N LEU A 82 29.76 32.22 -15.69
CA LEU A 82 30.43 33.53 -15.68
C LEU A 82 30.66 34.08 -14.28
N LEU A 83 29.99 33.56 -13.24
CA LEU A 83 30.23 33.95 -11.84
C LEU A 83 31.68 33.73 -11.39
N VAL A 84 32.47 32.94 -12.14
CA VAL A 84 33.92 32.85 -11.99
C VAL A 84 34.63 34.21 -12.11
N ASN A 85 34.03 35.18 -12.80
CA ASN A 85 34.53 36.56 -12.89
C ASN A 85 34.59 37.26 -11.53
N PHE A 86 33.79 36.81 -10.57
CA PHE A 86 33.83 37.29 -9.19
C PHE A 86 34.78 36.48 -8.30
N SER A 87 35.66 35.65 -8.87
CA SER A 87 36.57 34.79 -8.11
C SER A 87 37.40 35.54 -7.06
N SER A 88 37.77 36.80 -7.30
CA SER A 88 38.52 37.62 -6.35
C SER A 88 37.68 38.38 -5.31
N SER A 89 36.35 38.45 -5.46
CA SER A 89 35.51 39.35 -4.64
C SER A 89 34.34 38.65 -3.93
N LEU A 90 33.69 37.66 -4.54
CA LEU A 90 32.42 37.11 -4.07
C LEU A 90 32.55 36.42 -2.71
N VAL A 91 31.76 36.87 -1.75
CA VAL A 91 31.67 36.37 -0.37
C VAL A 91 30.33 35.70 -0.08
N SER A 92 29.23 36.22 -0.63
CA SER A 92 27.89 35.67 -0.43
C SER A 92 27.13 35.61 -1.74
N LEU A 93 26.59 34.45 -2.06
CA LEU A 93 25.69 34.22 -3.19
C LEU A 93 24.42 33.52 -2.69
N SER A 94 23.26 34.09 -2.97
CA SER A 94 21.95 33.55 -2.61
C SER A 94 21.02 33.64 -3.82
N LEU A 95 20.54 32.48 -4.28
CA LEU A 95 19.66 32.32 -5.44
C LEU A 95 18.46 31.41 -5.09
N ARG A 96 17.96 31.53 -3.85
CA ARG A 96 16.87 30.70 -3.33
C ARG A 96 15.58 30.94 -4.10
N ASP A 97 14.89 29.87 -4.48
CA ASP A 97 13.60 29.91 -5.18
C ASP A 97 13.60 30.86 -6.40
N THR A 98 14.55 30.66 -7.30
CA THR A 98 14.68 31.49 -8.51
C THR A 98 14.15 30.79 -9.77
N GLY A 99 13.73 29.53 -9.65
CA GLY A 99 13.30 28.69 -10.76
C GLY A 99 14.45 28.27 -11.67
N LEU A 100 15.70 28.31 -11.17
CA LEU A 100 16.87 27.85 -11.91
C LEU A 100 16.74 26.35 -12.25
N GLN A 101 17.24 25.99 -13.43
CA GLN A 101 17.14 24.64 -13.98
C GLN A 101 18.43 24.22 -14.70
N GLY A 102 18.56 22.92 -14.96
CA GLY A 102 19.71 22.34 -15.66
C GLY A 102 20.89 22.02 -14.75
N LYS A 103 22.02 21.56 -15.31
CA LYS A 103 23.18 21.12 -14.52
C LYS A 103 24.15 22.28 -14.24
N LEU A 104 24.24 22.69 -12.98
CA LEU A 104 25.18 23.71 -12.53
C LEU A 104 26.62 23.20 -12.62
N ALA A 105 27.53 24.05 -13.07
CA ALA A 105 28.95 23.76 -13.02
C ALA A 105 29.48 23.84 -11.58
N ASN A 106 30.24 22.84 -11.16
CA ASN A 106 30.71 22.72 -9.77
C ASN A 106 31.80 23.76 -9.40
N ASN A 107 32.21 24.64 -10.31
CA ASN A 107 33.24 25.65 -10.07
C ASN A 107 32.80 26.74 -9.09
N ILE A 108 31.49 27.03 -9.00
CA ILE A 108 30.94 28.03 -8.08
C ILE A 108 31.19 27.63 -6.61
N LEU A 109 31.09 26.33 -6.31
CA LEU A 109 31.37 25.78 -4.98
C LEU A 109 32.85 25.91 -4.56
N CYS A 110 33.75 26.21 -5.51
CA CYS A 110 35.19 26.35 -5.28
C CYS A 110 35.69 27.81 -5.29
N LEU A 111 34.80 28.81 -5.33
CA LEU A 111 35.22 30.21 -5.33
C LEU A 111 35.99 30.54 -4.03
N PRO A 112 37.20 31.15 -4.13
CA PRO A 112 38.17 31.17 -3.03
C PRO A 112 37.79 32.09 -1.87
N ASN A 113 36.84 33.01 -2.07
CA ASN A 113 36.37 33.95 -1.03
C ASN A 113 34.93 33.67 -0.56
N LEU A 114 34.25 32.68 -1.15
CA LEU A 114 32.83 32.44 -0.93
C LEU A 114 32.58 31.82 0.45
N GLN A 115 31.85 32.55 1.29
CA GLN A 115 31.47 32.18 2.66
C GLN A 115 30.01 31.70 2.77
N LYS A 116 29.12 32.20 1.93
CA LYS A 116 27.71 31.77 1.88
C LYS A 116 27.33 31.40 0.45
N LEU A 117 26.77 30.20 0.28
CA LEU A 117 26.09 29.78 -0.92
C LEU A 117 24.72 29.19 -0.55
N ASP A 118 23.66 29.77 -1.10
CA ASP A 118 22.30 29.28 -0.97
C ASP A 118 21.69 29.14 -2.37
N LEU A 119 21.39 27.91 -2.76
CA LEU A 119 20.73 27.56 -4.03
C LEU A 119 19.40 26.84 -3.78
N SER A 120 18.90 26.88 -2.54
CA SER A 120 17.76 26.08 -2.10
C SER A 120 16.48 26.38 -2.88
N VAL A 121 15.56 25.41 -2.92
CA VAL A 121 14.24 25.53 -3.56
C VAL A 121 14.36 25.80 -5.07
N ASN A 122 15.21 25.05 -5.77
CA ASN A 122 15.29 25.06 -7.22
C ASN A 122 15.22 23.60 -7.72
N LEU A 123 14.01 23.04 -7.76
CA LEU A 123 13.77 21.60 -7.96
C LEU A 123 14.39 21.03 -9.25
N ASP A 124 14.43 21.84 -10.32
CA ASP A 124 14.98 21.45 -11.63
C ASP A 124 16.49 21.73 -11.76
N LEU A 125 17.12 22.34 -10.76
CA LEU A 125 18.55 22.61 -10.71
C LEU A 125 19.30 21.36 -10.29
N GLN A 126 20.11 20.82 -11.19
CA GLN A 126 20.93 19.63 -10.96
C GLN A 126 22.38 20.00 -10.71
N GLY A 127 23.11 19.12 -10.05
CA GLY A 127 24.54 19.31 -9.80
C GLY A 127 25.15 18.17 -9.00
N GLU A 128 26.46 18.21 -8.83
CA GLU A 128 27.21 17.30 -7.96
C GLU A 128 28.17 18.14 -7.11
N LEU A 129 28.54 17.66 -5.92
CA LEU A 129 29.60 18.30 -5.15
C LEU A 129 30.97 18.01 -5.81
N PRO A 130 31.86 19.01 -5.97
CA PRO A 130 33.21 18.79 -6.46
C PRO A 130 34.12 18.17 -5.39
N GLU A 131 35.23 17.60 -5.82
CA GLU A 131 36.34 17.33 -4.90
C GLU A 131 37.03 18.64 -4.49
N PHE A 132 37.10 18.92 -3.20
CA PHE A 132 37.71 20.12 -2.64
C PHE A 132 39.22 19.90 -2.44
N ASN A 133 40.04 20.51 -3.29
CA ASN A 133 41.51 20.33 -3.25
C ASN A 133 42.23 21.20 -2.21
N ARG A 134 41.54 22.18 -1.61
CA ARG A 134 42.09 23.16 -0.66
C ARG A 134 41.01 23.59 0.32
N SER A 135 41.41 24.01 1.53
CA SER A 135 40.48 24.55 2.52
C SER A 135 39.73 25.76 1.98
N THR A 136 38.41 25.80 2.17
CA THR A 136 37.54 26.88 1.67
C THR A 136 37.05 27.75 2.84
N PRO A 137 36.72 29.04 2.60
CA PRO A 137 36.14 29.89 3.63
C PRO A 137 34.63 29.67 3.82
N LEU A 138 34.04 28.67 3.16
CA LEU A 138 32.59 28.44 3.15
C LEU A 138 32.07 28.14 4.57
N ARG A 139 31.06 28.91 5.00
CA ARG A 139 30.43 28.84 6.32
C ARG A 139 28.97 28.39 6.25
N TYR A 140 28.30 28.69 5.16
CA TYR A 140 26.90 28.36 4.92
C TYR A 140 26.78 27.77 3.53
N LEU A 141 26.28 26.55 3.45
CA LEU A 141 25.96 25.87 2.21
C LEU A 141 24.57 25.25 2.32
N ASP A 142 23.65 25.70 1.48
CA ASP A 142 22.28 25.21 1.41
C ASP A 142 21.94 24.87 -0.04
N LEU A 143 21.67 23.59 -0.29
CA LEU A 143 21.26 23.06 -1.59
C LEU A 143 19.88 22.41 -1.50
N SER A 144 19.14 22.62 -0.42
CA SER A 144 17.92 21.87 -0.13
C SER A 144 16.85 22.06 -1.19
N TYR A 145 16.05 21.03 -1.45
CA TYR A 145 15.01 21.03 -2.49
C TYR A 145 15.58 21.37 -3.88
N THR A 146 16.63 20.64 -4.28
CA THR A 146 17.23 20.71 -5.62
C THR A 146 17.46 19.30 -6.18
N GLY A 147 17.80 19.20 -7.46
CA GLY A 147 18.23 17.95 -8.11
C GLY A 147 19.72 17.64 -7.92
N PHE A 148 20.39 18.20 -6.90
CA PHE A 148 21.78 17.84 -6.59
C PHE A 148 21.89 16.38 -6.16
N SER A 149 22.90 15.67 -6.68
CA SER A 149 23.01 14.23 -6.53
C SER A 149 24.45 13.75 -6.36
N GLY A 150 24.63 12.43 -6.24
CA GLY A 150 25.94 11.79 -6.10
C GLY A 150 26.31 11.50 -4.65
N LYS A 151 27.58 11.16 -4.42
CA LYS A 151 28.11 10.88 -3.07
C LYS A 151 28.75 12.11 -2.48
N LEU A 152 28.72 12.24 -1.15
CA LEU A 152 29.52 13.24 -0.45
C LEU A 152 31.01 12.91 -0.63
N PRO A 153 31.83 13.85 -1.16
CA PRO A 153 33.24 13.60 -1.41
C PRO A 153 34.01 13.51 -0.08
N ASN A 154 35.04 12.67 -0.02
CA ASN A 154 35.89 12.57 1.19
C ASN A 154 36.63 13.89 1.49
N THR A 155 36.85 14.70 0.45
CA THR A 155 37.44 16.04 0.55
C THR A 155 36.52 17.08 1.18
N ILE A 156 35.27 16.74 1.53
CA ILE A 156 34.37 17.65 2.26
C ILE A 156 34.98 18.14 3.58
N ASN A 157 35.94 17.42 4.16
CA ASN A 157 36.71 17.86 5.32
C ASN A 157 37.46 19.17 5.13
N HIS A 158 37.72 19.61 3.90
CA HIS A 158 38.35 20.90 3.62
C HIS A 158 37.40 22.10 3.83
N LEU A 159 36.10 21.87 4.04
CA LEU A 159 35.13 22.91 4.40
C LEU A 159 35.21 23.27 5.90
N GLU A 160 36.41 23.41 6.47
CA GLU A 160 36.65 23.50 7.92
C GLU A 160 35.91 24.66 8.61
N SER A 161 35.54 25.70 7.86
CA SER A 161 34.80 26.87 8.36
C SER A 161 33.28 26.67 8.38
N LEU A 162 32.77 25.53 7.89
CA LEU A 162 31.34 25.30 7.71
C LEU A 162 30.60 25.27 9.06
N ASN A 163 29.56 26.10 9.17
CA ASN A 163 28.68 26.22 10.33
C ASN A 163 27.28 25.68 10.03
N TYR A 164 26.82 25.83 8.79
CA TYR A 164 25.50 25.42 8.32
C TYR A 164 25.65 24.63 7.03
N LEU A 165 25.10 23.42 7.03
CA LEU A 165 25.04 22.53 5.88
C LEU A 165 23.64 21.93 5.80
N SER A 166 22.89 22.23 4.74
CA SER A 166 21.61 21.58 4.46
C SER A 166 21.57 21.09 3.01
N PHE A 167 21.24 19.81 2.86
CA PHE A 167 21.03 19.11 1.60
C PHE A 167 19.66 18.42 1.58
N GLU A 168 18.71 18.91 2.37
CA GLU A 168 17.37 18.33 2.54
C GLU A 168 16.69 18.10 1.18
N SER A 169 16.01 16.97 1.01
CA SER A 169 15.18 16.70 -0.19
C SER A 169 15.93 16.89 -1.52
N CYS A 170 17.15 16.37 -1.59
CA CYS A 170 17.97 16.26 -2.80
C CYS A 170 18.00 14.81 -3.32
N ASP A 171 18.96 14.46 -4.17
CA ASP A 171 19.19 13.10 -4.68
C ASP A 171 20.58 12.55 -4.25
N PHE A 172 21.14 13.02 -3.12
CA PHE A 172 22.43 12.52 -2.61
C PHE A 172 22.33 11.08 -2.11
N GLY A 173 23.42 10.31 -2.16
CA GLY A 173 23.44 8.95 -1.63
C GLY A 173 24.82 8.41 -1.24
N GLY A 174 24.85 7.12 -0.86
CA GLY A 174 26.04 6.49 -0.28
C GLY A 174 26.22 6.81 1.21
N PRO A 175 27.31 6.33 1.84
CA PRO A 175 27.55 6.58 3.26
C PRO A 175 28.00 8.01 3.54
N ILE A 176 27.65 8.50 4.73
CA ILE A 176 28.25 9.72 5.28
C ILE A 176 29.75 9.45 5.44
N PRO A 177 30.63 10.19 4.74
CA PRO A 177 32.06 9.99 4.89
C PRO A 177 32.48 10.37 6.32
N VAL A 178 33.29 9.52 6.97
CA VAL A 178 33.85 9.79 8.32
C VAL A 178 34.50 11.18 8.39
N PHE A 179 35.06 11.66 7.28
CA PHE A 179 35.68 12.97 7.12
C PHE A 179 34.72 14.16 7.36
N LEU A 180 33.40 13.99 7.25
CA LEU A 180 32.41 15.01 7.65
C LEU A 180 32.57 15.38 9.14
N SER A 181 33.02 14.44 9.97
CA SER A 181 33.28 14.71 11.40
C SER A 181 34.43 15.68 11.69
N ASN A 182 35.21 16.05 10.67
CA ASN A 182 36.27 17.06 10.79
C ASN A 182 35.71 18.50 10.72
N LEU A 183 34.44 18.68 10.36
CA LEU A 183 33.77 19.98 10.28
C LEU A 183 33.41 20.50 11.66
N MET A 184 34.42 20.71 12.52
CA MET A 184 34.26 20.94 13.95
C MET A 184 33.50 22.23 14.33
N GLN A 185 33.28 23.14 13.38
CA GLN A 185 32.47 24.36 13.57
C GLN A 185 30.98 24.17 13.23
N LEU A 186 30.59 22.99 12.72
CA LEU A 186 29.24 22.73 12.24
C LEU A 186 28.24 22.77 13.40
N LYS A 187 27.16 23.54 13.20
CA LYS A 187 26.05 23.72 14.14
C LYS A 187 24.75 23.13 13.62
N HIS A 188 24.55 23.22 12.31
CA HIS A 188 23.37 22.72 11.63
C HIS A 188 23.81 21.77 10.53
N LEU A 189 23.39 20.51 10.66
CA LEU A 189 23.60 19.47 9.67
C LEU A 189 22.24 18.86 9.33
N ASP A 190 21.82 19.05 8.10
CA ASP A 190 20.56 18.54 7.59
C ASP A 190 20.81 17.78 6.29
N LEU A 191 20.57 16.48 6.35
CA LEU A 191 20.72 15.53 5.25
C LEU A 191 19.39 14.80 4.97
N GLY A 192 18.27 15.31 5.50
CA GLY A 192 16.96 14.67 5.45
C GLY A 192 16.46 14.45 4.02
N GLY A 193 15.63 13.43 3.78
CA GLY A 193 14.96 13.23 2.50
C GLY A 193 15.90 12.93 1.32
N ASN A 194 16.89 12.05 1.51
CA ASN A 194 17.89 11.68 0.51
C ASN A 194 18.02 10.15 0.38
N ASN A 195 19.03 9.68 -0.34
CA ASN A 195 19.38 8.26 -0.51
C ASN A 195 20.65 7.86 0.28
N PHE A 196 20.99 8.55 1.38
CA PHE A 196 22.15 8.17 2.20
C PHE A 196 21.98 6.77 2.78
N SER A 197 23.07 6.01 2.89
CA SER A 197 23.04 4.57 3.22
C SER A 197 24.18 4.16 4.15
N GLY A 198 24.12 2.97 4.76
CA GLY A 198 25.17 2.49 5.67
C GLY A 198 24.91 2.94 7.11
N GLU A 199 25.92 2.85 7.97
CA GLU A 199 25.77 3.17 9.40
C GLU A 199 25.95 4.67 9.67
N ILE A 200 25.22 5.19 10.66
CA ILE A 200 25.47 6.53 11.20
C ILE A 200 26.85 6.52 11.88
N PRO A 201 27.83 7.32 11.41
CA PRO A 201 29.19 7.22 11.91
C PRO A 201 29.30 7.82 13.31
N SER A 202 29.79 7.03 14.28
CA SER A 202 30.03 7.48 15.67
C SER A 202 31.02 8.66 15.77
N SER A 203 31.79 8.92 14.71
CA SER A 203 32.65 10.09 14.60
C SER A 203 31.87 11.41 14.54
N LEU A 204 30.57 11.42 14.24
CA LEU A 204 29.72 12.62 14.39
C LEU A 204 29.78 13.21 15.81
N SER A 205 30.15 12.40 16.81
CA SER A 205 30.45 12.84 18.17
C SER A 205 31.55 13.92 18.28
N ASN A 206 32.33 14.16 17.21
CA ASN A 206 33.31 15.25 17.13
C ASN A 206 32.68 16.62 16.87
N LEU A 207 31.45 16.68 16.36
CA LEU A 207 30.72 17.92 16.03
C LEU A 207 30.08 18.54 17.28
N LYS A 208 30.90 18.90 18.27
CA LYS A 208 30.47 19.35 19.60
C LYS A 208 29.64 20.65 19.62
N HIS A 209 29.58 21.35 18.49
CA HIS A 209 28.82 22.58 18.32
C HIS A 209 27.44 22.37 17.69
N LEU A 210 27.12 21.12 17.33
CA LEU A 210 25.86 20.76 16.68
C LEU A 210 24.67 21.07 17.60
N THR A 211 23.72 21.83 17.08
CA THR A 211 22.44 22.17 17.69
C THR A 211 21.27 21.55 16.94
N PHE A 212 21.44 21.28 15.65
CA PHE A 212 20.43 20.69 14.77
C PHE A 212 21.05 19.55 13.97
N LEU A 213 20.46 18.37 14.07
CA LEU A 213 20.83 17.19 13.30
C LEU A 213 19.58 16.55 12.72
N ASP A 214 19.48 16.56 11.39
CA ASP A 214 18.46 15.83 10.65
C ASP A 214 19.11 14.84 9.68
N LEU A 215 18.80 13.55 9.88
CA LEU A 215 19.20 12.42 9.04
C LEU A 215 17.97 11.62 8.58
N SER A 216 16.78 12.20 8.70
CA SER A 216 15.50 11.52 8.47
C SER A 216 15.30 11.13 7.02
N VAL A 217 14.39 10.19 6.77
CA VAL A 217 13.94 9.77 5.43
C VAL A 217 15.15 9.46 4.51
N ASN A 218 15.89 8.43 4.89
CA ASN A 218 17.10 7.95 4.22
C ASN A 218 17.17 6.41 4.29
N ASN A 219 18.29 5.82 3.85
CA ASN A 219 18.56 4.38 3.90
C ASN A 219 19.58 4.00 4.99
N PHE A 220 19.71 4.76 6.09
CA PHE A 220 20.65 4.42 7.16
C PHE A 220 20.25 3.10 7.86
N GLY A 221 21.24 2.25 8.13
CA GLY A 221 21.07 0.99 8.86
C GLY A 221 22.03 0.87 10.03
N GLY A 222 22.04 -0.29 10.68
CA GLY A 222 22.83 -0.52 11.89
C GLY A 222 22.22 0.13 13.14
N GLU A 223 22.98 0.12 14.22
CA GLU A 223 22.54 0.71 15.50
C GLU A 223 22.81 2.21 15.55
N ILE A 224 22.01 2.94 16.31
CA ILE A 224 22.29 4.35 16.62
C ILE A 224 23.55 4.37 17.52
N PRO A 225 24.66 5.02 17.10
CA PRO A 225 25.87 5.07 17.91
C PRO A 225 25.64 5.87 19.20
N ASP A 226 26.18 5.39 20.32
CA ASP A 226 26.11 6.10 21.61
C ASP A 226 27.11 7.28 21.63
N MET A 227 26.65 8.44 21.14
CA MET A 227 27.48 9.64 20.95
C MET A 227 26.98 10.91 21.64
N PHE A 228 25.78 10.87 22.22
CA PHE A 228 25.06 12.06 22.65
C PHE A 228 25.66 12.74 23.89
N ASP A 229 26.47 12.02 24.69
CA ASP A 229 27.27 12.61 25.78
C ASP A 229 28.20 13.74 25.30
N LYS A 230 28.67 13.68 24.04
CA LYS A 230 29.54 14.72 23.46
C LYS A 230 28.76 15.83 22.75
N LEU A 231 27.51 15.57 22.38
CA LEU A 231 26.65 16.47 21.60
C LEU A 231 25.68 17.25 22.50
N SER A 232 26.21 17.78 23.61
CA SER A 232 25.42 18.39 24.69
C SER A 232 24.66 19.67 24.31
N LYS A 233 24.86 20.20 23.10
CA LYS A 233 24.18 21.38 22.56
C LYS A 233 23.04 21.07 21.61
N ILE A 234 22.77 19.78 21.31
CA ILE A 234 21.67 19.41 20.42
C ILE A 234 20.35 19.88 21.03
N GLU A 235 19.60 20.61 20.21
CA GLU A 235 18.23 21.09 20.46
C GLU A 235 17.22 20.31 19.61
N TYR A 236 17.59 19.96 18.37
CA TYR A 236 16.75 19.20 17.43
C TYR A 236 17.50 17.97 16.92
N LEU A 237 16.88 16.80 17.06
CA LEU A 237 17.39 15.54 16.54
C LEU A 237 16.27 14.77 15.84
N CYS A 238 16.40 14.62 14.52
CA CYS A 238 15.52 13.81 13.71
C CYS A 238 16.31 12.73 12.95
N ILE A 239 15.98 11.46 13.18
CA ILE A 239 16.56 10.31 12.50
C ILE A 239 15.48 9.34 11.99
N SER A 240 14.25 9.83 11.87
CA SER A 240 13.08 9.04 11.51
C SER A 240 13.12 8.53 10.08
N GLY A 241 12.30 7.52 9.75
CA GLY A 241 12.18 7.04 8.37
C GLY A 241 13.47 6.41 7.83
N ASN A 242 14.12 5.56 8.62
CA ASN A 242 15.35 4.86 8.26
C ASN A 242 15.24 3.34 8.53
N ASN A 243 16.33 2.59 8.33
CA ASN A 243 16.44 1.16 8.62
C ASN A 243 17.20 0.87 9.95
N LEU A 244 17.18 1.80 10.91
CA LEU A 244 17.94 1.69 12.15
C LEU A 244 17.40 0.57 13.05
N VAL A 245 18.31 -0.15 13.70
CA VAL A 245 18.04 -1.27 14.62
C VAL A 245 18.68 -1.01 15.99
N GLY A 246 18.51 -1.96 16.92
CA GLY A 246 19.10 -1.85 18.26
C GLY A 246 18.30 -0.95 19.19
N GLN A 247 18.88 -0.65 20.36
CA GLN A 247 18.23 0.16 21.39
C GLN A 247 18.57 1.65 21.23
N LEU A 248 17.68 2.53 21.71
CA LEU A 248 18.00 3.94 21.88
C LEU A 248 19.18 4.08 22.88
N PRO A 249 20.27 4.78 22.52
CA PRO A 249 21.43 4.89 23.40
C PRO A 249 21.12 5.64 24.69
N SER A 250 21.69 5.20 25.82
CA SER A 250 21.38 5.81 27.12
C SER A 250 21.79 7.28 27.23
N SER A 251 22.88 7.70 26.55
CA SER A 251 23.32 9.11 26.58
C SER A 251 22.32 10.06 25.91
N LEU A 252 21.46 9.56 25.02
CA LEU A 252 20.40 10.34 24.37
C LEU A 252 19.47 10.98 25.41
N PHE A 253 19.11 10.21 26.43
CA PHE A 253 18.23 10.64 27.53
C PHE A 253 18.93 11.56 28.55
N GLY A 254 20.21 11.88 28.33
CA GLY A 254 21.00 12.85 29.09
C GLY A 254 21.07 14.25 28.46
N LEU A 255 20.54 14.45 27.24
CA LEU A 255 20.59 15.73 26.55
C LEU A 255 19.69 16.77 27.23
N THR A 256 20.29 17.81 27.80
CA THR A 256 19.54 18.83 28.57
C THR A 256 18.94 19.94 27.72
N GLN A 257 19.47 20.17 26.52
CA GLN A 257 18.99 21.20 25.59
C GLN A 257 17.99 20.66 24.55
N LEU A 258 17.79 19.35 24.49
CA LEU A 258 16.93 18.71 23.49
C LEU A 258 15.49 19.17 23.67
N SER A 259 14.94 19.72 22.60
CA SER A 259 13.57 20.20 22.45
C SER A 259 12.76 19.21 21.63
N ASP A 260 13.34 18.68 20.55
CA ASP A 260 12.63 17.84 19.59
C ASP A 260 13.45 16.57 19.32
N LEU A 261 12.82 15.42 19.59
CA LEU A 261 13.39 14.11 19.36
C LEU A 261 12.43 13.27 18.52
N ASP A 262 12.82 12.99 17.27
CA ASP A 262 12.10 12.09 16.38
C ASP A 262 13.00 10.92 15.93
N CYS A 263 12.65 9.72 16.40
CA CYS A 263 13.26 8.45 16.02
C CYS A 263 12.24 7.50 15.38
N SER A 264 11.09 8.03 14.93
CA SER A 264 9.97 7.25 14.42
C SER A 264 10.29 6.51 13.11
N TYR A 265 9.42 5.61 12.68
CA TYR A 265 9.55 4.87 11.41
C TYR A 265 10.91 4.21 11.23
N ASN A 266 11.29 3.38 12.19
CA ASN A 266 12.54 2.60 12.20
C ASN A 266 12.27 1.16 12.71
N LYS A 267 13.32 0.40 13.03
CA LYS A 267 13.25 -0.97 13.58
C LYS A 267 13.86 -1.03 14.99
N LEU A 268 13.75 0.05 15.75
CA LEU A 268 14.34 0.17 17.10
C LEU A 268 13.64 -0.76 18.09
N VAL A 269 14.38 -1.28 19.06
CA VAL A 269 13.93 -2.25 20.06
C VAL A 269 14.29 -1.83 21.48
N GLY A 270 13.78 -2.57 22.45
CA GLY A 270 14.12 -2.38 23.86
C GLY A 270 13.27 -1.32 24.56
N PRO A 271 13.41 -1.21 25.88
CA PRO A 271 12.64 -0.28 26.69
C PRO A 271 13.25 1.12 26.70
N MET A 272 12.38 2.11 26.92
CA MET A 272 12.83 3.41 27.39
C MET A 272 13.36 3.29 28.82
N PRO A 273 14.37 4.08 29.23
CA PRO A 273 14.90 4.03 30.59
C PRO A 273 13.89 4.58 31.60
N ASP A 274 13.78 3.92 32.76
CA ASP A 274 12.87 4.34 33.84
C ASP A 274 13.20 5.71 34.44
N LYS A 275 14.48 6.09 34.38
CA LYS A 275 15.01 7.35 34.91
C LYS A 275 15.85 8.05 33.85
N ILE A 276 15.71 9.37 33.79
CA ILE A 276 16.45 10.26 32.88
C ILE A 276 17.26 11.27 33.69
N SER A 277 18.37 11.75 33.10
CA SER A 277 19.19 12.83 33.66
C SER A 277 19.07 14.14 32.88
N GLY A 278 18.47 14.11 31.68
CA GLY A 278 18.24 15.26 30.80
C GLY A 278 16.78 15.44 30.41
N LEU A 279 16.56 15.90 29.17
CA LEU A 279 15.25 16.12 28.52
C LEU A 279 14.34 17.15 29.21
N SER A 280 14.88 18.01 30.07
CA SER A 280 14.09 19.04 30.77
C SER A 280 13.42 20.05 29.83
N ASN A 281 13.96 20.23 28.63
CA ASN A 281 13.44 21.14 27.62
C ASN A 281 12.64 20.44 26.51
N LEU A 282 12.39 19.14 26.63
CA LEU A 282 11.78 18.35 25.56
C LEU A 282 10.32 18.78 25.34
N CYS A 283 10.04 19.32 24.15
CA CYS A 283 8.74 19.76 23.69
C CYS A 283 8.04 18.70 22.84
N SER A 284 8.77 17.96 22.01
CA SER A 284 8.24 16.89 21.16
C SER A 284 9.04 15.60 21.32
N LEU A 285 8.31 14.50 21.53
CA LEU A 285 8.86 13.14 21.52
C LEU A 285 8.06 12.27 20.56
N ASP A 286 8.70 11.85 19.46
CA ASP A 286 8.16 10.87 18.54
C ASP A 286 9.07 9.63 18.45
N LEU A 287 8.56 8.51 18.95
CA LEU A 287 9.19 7.19 18.85
C LEU A 287 8.28 6.19 18.12
N SER A 288 7.27 6.69 17.41
CA SER A 288 6.23 5.87 16.80
C SER A 288 6.75 4.96 15.68
N THR A 289 5.98 3.92 15.36
CA THR A 289 6.29 2.97 14.28
C THR A 289 7.70 2.38 14.42
N ASN A 290 7.91 1.65 15.51
CA ASN A 290 9.15 0.95 15.86
C ASN A 290 8.80 -0.43 16.47
N SER A 291 9.77 -1.11 17.08
CA SER A 291 9.58 -2.36 17.82
C SER A 291 9.90 -2.20 19.32
N MET A 292 9.70 -1.01 19.88
CA MET A 292 9.99 -0.72 21.28
C MET A 292 9.11 -1.54 22.22
N ASN A 293 9.67 -1.97 23.35
CA ASN A 293 9.00 -2.84 24.32
C ASN A 293 9.11 -2.28 25.76
N GLY A 294 8.60 -3.02 26.73
CA GLY A 294 8.55 -2.56 28.13
C GLY A 294 7.43 -1.55 28.38
N THR A 295 7.44 -0.93 29.56
CA THR A 295 6.40 0.03 29.98
C THR A 295 6.74 1.45 29.60
N ILE A 296 5.74 2.30 29.40
CA ILE A 296 5.96 3.75 29.24
C ILE A 296 6.45 4.32 30.58
N PRO A 297 7.69 4.85 30.67
CA PRO A 297 8.21 5.39 31.92
C PRO A 297 7.43 6.62 32.39
N HIS A 298 7.41 6.85 33.70
CA HIS A 298 6.65 7.96 34.29
C HIS A 298 7.11 9.35 33.81
N TRP A 299 8.38 9.51 33.42
CA TRP A 299 8.88 10.80 32.93
C TRP A 299 8.14 11.28 31.68
N CYS A 300 7.62 10.38 30.83
CA CYS A 300 6.78 10.75 29.68
C CYS A 300 5.51 11.50 30.09
N PHE A 301 5.05 11.34 31.33
CA PHE A 301 3.83 11.95 31.86
C PHE A 301 4.09 13.08 32.88
N SER A 302 5.36 13.39 33.17
CA SER A 302 5.74 14.40 34.17
C SER A 302 6.54 15.57 33.63
N LEU A 303 7.04 15.51 32.39
CA LEU A 303 7.74 16.64 31.75
C LEU A 303 6.79 17.81 31.52
N SER A 304 7.12 18.97 32.10
CA SER A 304 6.32 20.20 32.02
C SER A 304 6.43 20.95 30.69
N SER A 305 7.47 20.66 29.91
CA SER A 305 7.76 21.24 28.59
C SER A 305 7.13 20.45 27.45
N LEU A 306 6.73 19.19 27.70
CA LEU A 306 6.28 18.28 26.66
C LEU A 306 4.87 18.66 26.16
N ILE A 307 4.76 18.88 24.86
CA ILE A 307 3.53 19.30 24.17
C ILE A 307 3.02 18.19 23.26
N GLN A 308 3.93 17.41 22.66
CA GLN A 308 3.61 16.30 21.77
C GLN A 308 4.25 15.01 22.24
N LEU A 309 3.44 13.97 22.40
CA LEU A 309 3.88 12.61 22.72
C LEU A 309 3.28 11.62 21.71
N SER A 310 4.14 11.01 20.89
CA SER A 310 3.76 10.00 19.91
C SER A 310 4.57 8.72 20.13
N LEU A 311 3.89 7.67 20.57
CA LEU A 311 4.48 6.35 20.84
C LEU A 311 3.76 5.23 20.08
N HIS A 312 2.89 5.59 19.12
CA HIS A 312 2.02 4.64 18.44
C HIS A 312 2.79 3.60 17.63
N GLY A 313 2.18 2.45 17.33
CA GLY A 313 2.79 1.45 16.44
C GLY A 313 4.05 0.80 17.03
N ASN A 314 4.00 0.41 18.30
CA ASN A 314 5.11 -0.22 19.03
C ASN A 314 4.64 -1.51 19.75
N GLN A 315 5.48 -2.08 20.62
CA GLN A 315 5.18 -3.26 21.44
C GLN A 315 5.13 -2.92 22.95
N LEU A 316 4.77 -1.68 23.29
CA LEU A 316 4.74 -1.19 24.68
C LEU A 316 3.64 -1.87 25.48
N THR A 317 3.94 -2.18 26.75
CA THR A 317 3.07 -2.91 27.68
C THR A 317 2.84 -2.12 28.97
N GLY A 318 2.08 -2.71 29.91
CA GLY A 318 1.77 -2.09 31.19
C GLY A 318 0.69 -1.03 31.09
N SER A 319 0.49 -0.29 32.18
CA SER A 319 -0.56 0.73 32.28
C SER A 319 -0.08 2.11 31.86
N ILE A 320 -1.00 2.91 31.34
CA ILE A 320 -0.77 4.35 31.16
C ILE A 320 -0.63 4.97 32.55
N GLY A 321 0.49 5.65 32.80
CA GLY A 321 0.81 6.24 34.10
C GLY A 321 0.01 7.50 34.41
N GLU A 322 -0.01 7.91 35.67
CA GLU A 322 -0.65 9.17 36.05
C GLU A 322 0.17 10.38 35.57
N PHE A 323 -0.51 11.34 34.93
CA PHE A 323 0.03 12.60 34.48
C PHE A 323 0.24 13.55 35.67
N SER A 324 1.47 14.05 35.80
CA SER A 324 1.84 15.10 36.75
C SER A 324 2.07 16.45 36.07
N SER A 325 2.20 16.45 34.74
CA SER A 325 2.20 17.63 33.88
C SER A 325 0.94 17.65 33.02
N PHE A 326 0.44 18.85 32.71
CA PHE A 326 -0.76 19.06 31.91
C PHE A 326 -0.52 19.92 30.64
N SER A 327 0.72 19.95 30.16
CA SER A 327 1.16 20.75 28.99
C SER A 327 0.78 20.15 27.63
N LEU A 328 0.45 18.85 27.57
CA LEU A 328 0.23 18.14 26.30
C LEU A 328 -0.93 18.73 25.49
N TYR A 329 -0.66 18.89 24.20
CA TYR A 329 -1.62 19.21 23.14
C TYR A 329 -1.95 17.97 22.29
N TYR A 330 -0.96 17.10 22.04
CA TYR A 330 -1.08 15.89 21.23
C TYR A 330 -0.59 14.66 22.01
N CYS A 331 -1.40 13.61 22.06
CA CYS A 331 -1.05 12.33 22.68
C CYS A 331 -1.56 11.16 21.83
N ASP A 332 -0.63 10.37 21.28
CA ASP A 332 -0.94 9.15 20.54
C ASP A 332 -0.17 7.95 21.08
N LEU A 333 -0.93 7.04 21.71
CA LEU A 333 -0.44 5.79 22.30
C LEU A 333 -1.04 4.57 21.60
N SER A 334 -1.65 4.75 20.43
CA SER A 334 -2.38 3.71 19.71
C SER A 334 -1.46 2.57 19.22
N TYR A 335 -2.05 1.46 18.78
CA TYR A 335 -1.31 0.32 18.21
C TYR A 335 -0.16 -0.17 19.10
N ASN A 336 -0.49 -0.51 20.34
CA ASN A 336 0.44 -1.04 21.34
C ASN A 336 -0.21 -2.22 22.10
N LYS A 337 0.39 -2.65 23.21
CA LYS A 337 -0.14 -3.69 24.11
C LYS A 337 -0.44 -3.13 25.50
N LEU A 338 -0.79 -1.84 25.58
CA LEU A 338 -1.09 -1.18 26.85
C LEU A 338 -2.34 -1.79 27.47
N GLN A 339 -2.36 -1.87 28.80
CA GLN A 339 -3.42 -2.53 29.57
C GLN A 339 -3.84 -1.70 30.77
N GLY A 340 -4.88 -2.12 31.47
CA GLY A 340 -5.39 -1.41 32.65
C GLY A 340 -6.25 -0.20 32.28
N ASN A 341 -6.58 0.61 33.29
CA ASN A 341 -7.53 1.71 33.15
C ASN A 341 -6.89 2.95 32.55
N ILE A 342 -7.70 3.76 31.87
CA ILE A 342 -7.34 5.16 31.56
C ILE A 342 -7.19 5.92 32.90
N PRO A 343 -6.00 6.50 33.20
CA PRO A 343 -5.73 7.15 34.48
C PRO A 343 -6.57 8.42 34.65
N ASN A 344 -6.97 8.73 35.89
CA ASN A 344 -7.88 9.86 36.13
C ASN A 344 -7.23 11.22 35.84
N SER A 345 -5.91 11.34 36.01
CA SER A 345 -5.15 12.53 35.64
C SER A 345 -5.24 12.88 34.15
N MET A 346 -5.43 11.91 33.25
CA MET A 346 -5.56 12.16 31.81
C MET A 346 -6.75 13.09 31.51
N PHE A 347 -7.88 12.95 32.21
CA PHE A 347 -9.05 13.82 32.07
C PHE A 347 -8.83 15.27 32.53
N HIS A 348 -7.65 15.59 33.08
CA HIS A 348 -7.27 16.95 33.48
C HIS A 348 -6.34 17.64 32.45
N LEU A 349 -6.01 16.97 31.33
CA LEU A 349 -5.24 17.55 30.23
C LEU A 349 -6.10 18.55 29.44
N GLN A 350 -6.22 19.77 29.95
CA GLN A 350 -7.15 20.77 29.41
C GLN A 350 -6.77 21.22 28.00
N ASN A 351 -5.47 21.29 27.69
CA ASN A 351 -4.95 21.71 26.38
C ASN A 351 -4.96 20.62 25.31
N LEU A 352 -5.34 19.38 25.68
CA LEU A 352 -5.28 18.25 24.77
C LEU A 352 -6.32 18.40 23.67
N THR A 353 -5.85 18.34 22.42
CA THR A 353 -6.66 18.47 21.22
C THR A 353 -6.78 17.13 20.48
N TRP A 354 -5.71 16.34 20.51
CA TRP A 354 -5.65 15.00 19.91
C TRP A 354 -5.36 13.94 20.97
N LEU A 355 -6.27 12.97 21.11
CA LEU A 355 -6.07 11.78 21.94
C LEU A 355 -6.39 10.52 21.15
N SER A 356 -5.38 9.69 20.92
CA SER A 356 -5.54 8.35 20.35
C SER A 356 -4.99 7.28 21.27
N LEU A 357 -5.85 6.34 21.65
CA LEU A 357 -5.56 5.18 22.50
C LEU A 357 -5.97 3.86 21.82
N SER A 358 -6.30 3.90 20.53
CA SER A 358 -6.87 2.77 19.81
C SER A 358 -5.93 1.59 19.68
N SER A 359 -6.46 0.41 19.38
CA SER A 359 -5.67 -0.82 19.19
C SER A 359 -4.74 -1.12 20.37
N ASN A 360 -5.33 -1.22 21.57
CA ASN A 360 -4.66 -1.58 22.81
C ASN A 360 -5.52 -2.61 23.59
N ASN A 361 -5.05 -3.02 24.78
CA ASN A 361 -5.77 -3.91 25.69
C ASN A 361 -6.31 -3.15 26.91
N LEU A 362 -6.76 -1.90 26.73
CA LEU A 362 -7.27 -1.10 27.85
C LEU A 362 -8.52 -1.74 28.45
N THR A 363 -8.65 -1.60 29.77
CA THR A 363 -9.73 -2.19 30.55
C THR A 363 -10.37 -1.15 31.47
N GLY A 364 -11.35 -1.59 32.24
CA GLY A 364 -12.01 -0.75 33.24
C GLY A 364 -13.26 -0.08 32.71
N HIS A 365 -13.88 0.70 33.60
CA HIS A 365 -15.16 1.36 33.35
C HIS A 365 -14.92 2.87 33.23
N VAL A 366 -15.19 3.43 32.06
CA VAL A 366 -15.03 4.86 31.79
C VAL A 366 -16.41 5.46 31.60
N ASP A 367 -16.76 6.40 32.47
CA ASP A 367 -17.85 7.33 32.17
C ASP A 367 -17.39 8.26 31.07
N PHE A 368 -18.04 8.16 29.90
CA PHE A 368 -17.67 8.92 28.72
C PHE A 368 -17.76 10.43 28.96
N HIS A 369 -18.57 10.88 29.91
CA HIS A 369 -18.64 12.30 30.29
C HIS A 369 -17.30 12.84 30.80
N LYS A 370 -16.39 12.01 31.34
CA LYS A 370 -15.08 12.50 31.81
C LYS A 370 -14.26 13.19 30.72
N PHE A 371 -14.46 12.84 29.44
CA PHE A 371 -13.80 13.51 28.32
C PHE A 371 -14.26 14.95 28.11
N SER A 372 -15.43 15.36 28.63
CA SER A 372 -15.88 16.76 28.52
C SER A 372 -15.04 17.74 29.34
N ASN A 373 -14.18 17.24 30.23
CA ASN A 373 -13.21 18.06 30.96
C ASN A 373 -12.07 18.56 30.05
N MET A 374 -11.83 17.90 28.91
CA MET A 374 -10.84 18.28 27.92
C MET A 374 -11.48 19.26 26.92
N GLN A 375 -11.50 20.55 27.26
CA GLN A 375 -12.28 21.55 26.52
C GLN A 375 -11.82 21.77 25.08
N PHE A 376 -10.53 21.53 24.78
CA PHE A 376 -9.96 21.65 23.44
C PHE A 376 -9.95 20.34 22.65
N LEU A 377 -10.51 19.24 23.18
CA LEU A 377 -10.46 17.95 22.51
C LEU A 377 -11.25 17.97 21.20
N GLU A 378 -10.54 17.83 20.08
CA GLU A 378 -11.09 17.78 18.73
C GLU A 378 -11.17 16.34 18.21
N ILE A 379 -10.18 15.51 18.56
CA ILE A 379 -10.04 14.12 18.09
C ILE A 379 -9.94 13.17 19.28
N LEU A 380 -10.84 12.19 19.31
CA LEU A 380 -10.83 11.10 20.27
C LEU A 380 -10.95 9.75 19.56
N ASP A 381 -9.93 8.91 19.68
CA ASP A 381 -9.94 7.53 19.20
C ASP A 381 -9.70 6.53 20.34
N LEU A 382 -10.70 5.70 20.61
CA LEU A 382 -10.65 4.61 21.58
C LEU A 382 -10.86 3.24 20.93
N SER A 383 -10.85 3.19 19.60
CA SER A 383 -11.22 2.00 18.83
C SER A 383 -10.39 0.77 19.17
N ASP A 384 -10.93 -0.42 18.97
CA ASP A 384 -10.23 -1.69 19.18
C ASP A 384 -9.65 -1.85 20.60
N ASN A 385 -10.43 -1.45 21.61
CA ASN A 385 -10.18 -1.75 23.04
C ASN A 385 -11.34 -2.59 23.60
N ASN A 386 -11.42 -3.86 23.19
CA ASN A 386 -12.58 -4.74 23.44
C ASN A 386 -12.95 -4.94 24.92
N PHE A 387 -12.02 -4.73 25.85
CA PHE A 387 -12.24 -4.89 27.30
C PHE A 387 -12.57 -3.56 28.02
N LEU A 388 -12.58 -2.45 27.30
CA LEU A 388 -12.91 -1.13 27.84
C LEU A 388 -14.43 -0.96 27.84
N TYR A 389 -15.01 -0.81 29.03
CA TYR A 389 -16.44 -0.56 29.15
C TYR A 389 -16.72 0.94 29.16
N LEU A 390 -17.38 1.43 28.11
CA LEU A 390 -17.81 2.82 27.99
C LEU A 390 -19.26 2.95 28.47
N SER A 391 -19.48 3.75 29.52
CA SER A 391 -20.83 4.05 30.00
C SER A 391 -21.32 5.40 29.48
N PHE A 392 -22.55 5.42 28.98
CA PHE A 392 -23.21 6.61 28.44
C PHE A 392 -24.45 7.02 29.26
N ASN A 393 -24.50 6.64 30.54
CA ASN A 393 -25.72 6.66 31.38
C ASN A 393 -26.12 8.05 31.92
N ASN A 394 -25.28 9.08 31.78
CA ASN A 394 -25.65 10.43 32.21
C ASN A 394 -26.72 10.98 31.26
N THR A 395 -27.91 11.25 31.80
CA THR A 395 -29.12 11.54 31.00
C THR A 395 -29.59 13.00 31.07
N GLU A 396 -28.99 13.87 31.89
CA GLU A 396 -29.62 15.16 32.29
C GLU A 396 -28.71 16.41 32.34
N GLY A 397 -27.65 16.52 31.50
CA GLY A 397 -26.82 17.74 31.44
C GLY A 397 -26.66 18.32 30.04
N ASP A 398 -26.56 19.64 29.91
CA ASP A 398 -26.05 20.32 28.70
C ASP A 398 -24.61 19.84 28.46
N TYR A 399 -24.44 18.91 27.52
CA TYR A 399 -23.14 18.34 27.17
C TYR A 399 -22.26 19.40 26.48
N ASN A 400 -21.18 19.84 27.14
CA ASN A 400 -20.21 20.79 26.56
C ASN A 400 -19.02 20.08 25.90
N PHE A 401 -19.27 19.23 24.90
CA PHE A 401 -18.24 18.79 23.96
C PHE A 401 -18.15 19.78 22.81
N LEU A 402 -17.70 21.00 23.10
CA LEU A 402 -17.81 22.13 22.18
C LEU A 402 -16.91 21.98 20.94
N ASN A 403 -15.79 21.26 21.04
CA ASN A 403 -14.79 21.19 19.97
C ASN A 403 -14.63 19.80 19.34
N LEU A 404 -15.33 18.77 19.84
CA LEU A 404 -15.14 17.40 19.34
C LEU A 404 -15.64 17.27 17.90
N GLN A 405 -14.70 17.03 16.98
CA GLN A 405 -14.91 16.94 15.54
C GLN A 405 -14.79 15.50 15.03
N TYR A 406 -13.95 14.66 15.66
CA TYR A 406 -13.74 13.28 15.23
C TYR A 406 -13.86 12.33 16.41
N LEU A 407 -14.77 11.37 16.29
CA LEU A 407 -15.03 10.38 17.32
C LEU A 407 -14.99 8.97 16.74
N TYR A 408 -13.97 8.22 17.13
CA TYR A 408 -13.74 6.85 16.68
C TYR A 408 -13.89 5.88 17.85
N LEU A 409 -14.94 5.06 17.78
CA LEU A 409 -15.33 4.09 18.81
C LEU A 409 -15.62 2.70 18.19
N SER A 410 -14.86 2.34 17.14
CA SER A 410 -14.99 1.04 16.49
C SER A 410 -14.56 -0.07 17.44
N SER A 411 -15.25 -1.21 17.43
CA SER A 411 -14.91 -2.36 18.30
C SER A 411 -14.85 -2.01 19.81
N CYS A 412 -15.73 -1.12 20.31
CA CYS A 412 -15.77 -0.72 21.73
C CYS A 412 -16.89 -1.42 22.55
N ASN A 413 -17.46 -2.51 22.04
CA ASN A 413 -18.54 -3.28 22.68
C ASN A 413 -19.80 -2.43 23.03
N ILE A 414 -20.11 -1.45 22.20
CA ILE A 414 -21.28 -0.57 22.36
C ILE A 414 -22.53 -1.31 21.90
N ASN A 415 -23.59 -1.34 22.72
CA ASN A 415 -24.81 -2.10 22.43
C ASN A 415 -26.01 -1.26 21.97
N SER A 416 -25.93 0.07 22.08
CA SER A 416 -27.00 1.01 21.73
C SER A 416 -26.41 2.38 21.41
N PHE A 417 -27.11 3.19 20.62
CA PHE A 417 -26.64 4.53 20.26
C PHE A 417 -26.49 5.43 21.50
N PRO A 418 -25.29 5.99 21.76
CA PRO A 418 -25.08 6.92 22.86
C PRO A 418 -25.89 8.21 22.68
N LYS A 419 -26.81 8.51 23.62
CA LYS A 419 -27.68 9.70 23.51
C LYS A 419 -26.91 11.02 23.49
N LEU A 420 -25.71 11.07 24.07
CA LEU A 420 -24.83 12.25 24.05
C LEU A 420 -24.50 12.72 22.63
N LEU A 421 -24.52 11.82 21.63
CA LEU A 421 -24.25 12.16 20.23
C LEU A 421 -25.22 13.25 19.71
N SER A 422 -26.43 13.33 20.26
CA SER A 422 -27.39 14.40 19.95
C SER A 422 -26.88 15.81 20.24
N GLY A 423 -25.93 15.95 21.17
CA GLY A 423 -25.32 17.22 21.59
C GLY A 423 -24.03 17.58 20.84
N LEU A 424 -23.45 16.67 20.06
CA LEU A 424 -22.20 16.90 19.32
C LEU A 424 -22.48 17.67 18.02
N LYS A 425 -22.59 18.99 18.11
CA LYS A 425 -23.02 19.86 17.01
C LYS A 425 -21.95 20.07 15.92
N TYR A 426 -20.68 19.93 16.26
CA TYR A 426 -19.53 20.18 15.35
C TYR A 426 -18.83 18.89 14.90
N LEU A 427 -19.47 17.74 15.10
CA LEU A 427 -18.89 16.46 14.73
C LEU A 427 -18.79 16.36 13.19
N ASN A 428 -17.58 16.16 12.68
CA ASN A 428 -17.25 15.97 11.27
C ASN A 428 -17.21 14.47 10.91
N SER A 429 -16.71 13.63 11.82
CA SER A 429 -16.52 12.19 11.59
C SER A 429 -16.96 11.35 12.78
N LEU A 430 -17.69 10.28 12.51
CA LEU A 430 -18.16 9.31 13.49
C LEU A 430 -17.97 7.87 13.00
N ASP A 431 -17.20 7.08 13.74
CA ASP A 431 -17.07 5.63 13.54
C ASP A 431 -17.63 4.88 14.76
N LEU A 432 -18.71 4.14 14.54
CA LEU A 432 -19.30 3.20 15.51
C LEU A 432 -19.34 1.77 14.93
N SER A 433 -18.48 1.48 13.95
CA SER A 433 -18.42 0.17 13.31
C SER A 433 -18.03 -0.94 14.29
N ARG A 434 -18.28 -2.19 13.92
CA ARG A 434 -17.85 -3.39 14.68
C ARG A 434 -18.32 -3.40 16.14
N ASN A 435 -19.55 -2.94 16.38
CA ASN A 435 -20.17 -2.92 17.70
C ASN A 435 -21.39 -3.87 17.75
N GLN A 436 -22.16 -3.84 18.84
CA GLN A 436 -23.38 -4.64 19.03
C GLN A 436 -24.65 -3.77 18.97
N ILE A 437 -24.60 -2.64 18.25
CA ILE A 437 -25.71 -1.68 18.20
C ILE A 437 -26.88 -2.33 17.45
N HIS A 438 -28.00 -2.50 18.15
CA HIS A 438 -29.19 -3.17 17.62
C HIS A 438 -30.39 -2.24 17.52
N GLY A 439 -31.42 -2.70 16.82
CA GLY A 439 -32.69 -1.98 16.69
C GLY A 439 -32.70 -1.02 15.49
N LYS A 440 -33.39 0.11 15.64
CA LYS A 440 -33.53 1.12 14.58
C LYS A 440 -32.68 2.33 14.93
N ILE A 441 -32.14 3.01 13.91
CA ILE A 441 -31.49 4.31 14.12
C ILE A 441 -32.50 5.30 14.74
N PRO A 442 -32.22 5.87 15.94
CA PRO A 442 -33.14 6.77 16.61
C PRO A 442 -33.36 8.08 15.86
N LYS A 443 -34.57 8.65 15.93
CA LYS A 443 -34.89 9.93 15.26
C LYS A 443 -33.99 11.10 15.69
N TRP A 444 -33.58 11.13 16.96
CA TRP A 444 -32.72 12.19 17.48
C TRP A 444 -31.31 12.15 16.86
N PHE A 445 -30.88 11.01 16.30
CA PHE A 445 -29.55 10.86 15.71
C PHE A 445 -29.32 11.82 14.54
N ASN A 446 -30.39 12.26 13.87
CA ASN A 446 -30.30 13.28 12.82
C ASN A 446 -29.82 14.66 13.31
N SER A 447 -29.76 14.91 14.63
CA SER A 447 -29.19 16.16 15.17
C SER A 447 -27.68 16.08 15.42
N THR A 448 -27.08 14.88 15.38
CA THR A 448 -25.64 14.67 15.53
C THR A 448 -24.92 15.27 14.33
N GLY A 449 -24.00 16.20 14.58
CA GLY A 449 -23.25 16.93 13.55
C GLY A 449 -24.13 17.46 12.42
N LYS A 450 -25.34 17.96 12.73
CA LYS A 450 -26.40 18.24 11.74
C LYS A 450 -25.90 19.00 10.51
N ASP A 451 -25.02 19.99 10.72
CA ASP A 451 -24.50 20.86 9.66
C ASP A 451 -23.02 20.59 9.33
N THR A 452 -22.38 19.60 9.96
CA THR A 452 -20.93 19.34 9.88
C THR A 452 -20.55 17.91 9.54
N LEU A 453 -21.40 16.92 9.85
CA LEU A 453 -21.08 15.50 9.71
C LEU A 453 -20.86 15.16 8.24
N SER A 454 -19.66 14.68 7.93
CA SER A 454 -19.19 14.34 6.58
C SER A 454 -18.88 12.85 6.44
N PHE A 455 -18.50 12.19 7.54
CA PHE A 455 -18.17 10.77 7.58
C PHE A 455 -18.97 10.04 8.66
N LEU A 456 -19.61 8.93 8.28
CA LEU A 456 -20.35 8.04 9.17
C LEU A 456 -20.11 6.57 8.83
N ASP A 457 -19.52 5.81 9.75
CA ASP A 457 -19.40 4.36 9.65
C ASP A 457 -20.20 3.68 10.78
N LEU A 458 -21.23 2.92 10.39
CA LEU A 458 -22.05 2.08 11.28
C LEU A 458 -21.99 0.60 10.86
N SER A 459 -20.98 0.22 10.07
CA SER A 459 -20.84 -1.14 9.54
C SER A 459 -20.63 -2.17 10.66
N HIS A 460 -20.85 -3.45 10.37
CA HIS A 460 -20.65 -4.54 11.34
C HIS A 460 -21.41 -4.33 12.66
N ASN A 461 -22.72 -4.10 12.57
CA ASN A 461 -23.62 -3.94 13.70
C ASN A 461 -24.88 -4.82 13.53
N LEU A 462 -25.90 -4.61 14.38
CA LEU A 462 -27.15 -5.37 14.40
C LEU A 462 -28.36 -4.49 14.02
N LEU A 463 -28.16 -3.46 13.20
CA LEU A 463 -29.21 -2.52 12.81
C LEU A 463 -30.25 -3.20 11.91
N THR A 464 -31.53 -2.95 12.20
CA THR A 464 -32.67 -3.55 11.50
C THR A 464 -33.40 -2.57 10.58
N SER A 465 -33.16 -1.27 10.76
CA SER A 465 -33.74 -0.21 9.93
C SER A 465 -32.96 1.09 10.11
N VAL A 466 -32.75 1.78 8.99
CA VAL A 466 -32.26 3.16 8.96
C VAL A 466 -33.29 4.19 9.45
N GLY A 467 -34.55 3.76 9.64
CA GLY A 467 -35.66 4.60 10.10
C GLY A 467 -35.85 5.83 9.23
N TYR A 468 -35.44 6.98 9.75
CA TYR A 468 -35.57 8.30 9.14
C TYR A 468 -34.20 8.97 9.00
N LEU A 469 -33.10 8.22 8.78
CA LEU A 469 -31.83 8.82 8.36
C LEU A 469 -32.16 9.86 7.28
N SER A 470 -32.13 11.12 7.68
CA SER A 470 -32.82 12.18 6.98
C SER A 470 -31.83 12.84 6.04
N LEU A 471 -32.35 13.31 4.91
CA LEU A 471 -31.69 14.18 3.92
C LEU A 471 -31.19 15.53 4.53
N SER A 472 -31.02 15.63 5.85
CA SER A 472 -30.69 16.85 6.58
C SER A 472 -29.20 17.08 6.80
N TRP A 473 -28.33 16.07 6.64
CA TRP A 473 -26.88 16.28 6.69
C TRP A 473 -26.41 16.85 5.37
N ALA A 474 -26.25 18.17 5.32
CA ALA A 474 -25.87 18.90 4.11
C ALA A 474 -24.43 18.64 3.67
N THR A 475 -23.56 18.20 4.59
CA THR A 475 -22.12 17.98 4.40
C THR A 475 -21.74 16.51 4.23
N MET A 476 -22.72 15.60 4.28
CA MET A 476 -22.44 14.16 4.31
C MET A 476 -21.85 13.65 2.99
N GLN A 477 -20.65 13.09 3.06
CA GLN A 477 -19.90 12.55 1.91
C GLN A 477 -19.69 11.04 2.00
N TYR A 478 -19.57 10.46 3.20
CA TYR A 478 -19.30 9.04 3.40
C TYR A 478 -20.30 8.40 4.35
N ILE A 479 -20.98 7.35 3.89
CA ILE A 479 -21.83 6.49 4.73
C ILE A 479 -21.51 5.02 4.45
N ASP A 480 -21.15 4.29 5.49
CA ASP A 480 -21.07 2.83 5.49
C ASP A 480 -22.07 2.21 6.48
N LEU A 481 -22.99 1.41 5.96
CA LEU A 481 -24.01 0.64 6.70
C LEU A 481 -23.88 -0.86 6.41
N SER A 482 -22.75 -1.30 5.87
CA SER A 482 -22.54 -2.68 5.48
C SER A 482 -22.52 -3.63 6.68
N PHE A 483 -22.71 -4.93 6.45
CA PHE A 483 -22.70 -5.96 7.51
C PHE A 483 -23.67 -5.65 8.66
N ASN A 484 -24.95 -5.46 8.33
CA ASN A 484 -26.04 -5.22 9.27
C ASN A 484 -27.22 -6.18 8.99
N MET A 485 -28.38 -5.93 9.62
CA MET A 485 -29.62 -6.69 9.39
C MET A 485 -30.72 -5.82 8.75
N LEU A 486 -30.34 -4.81 7.96
CA LEU A 486 -31.29 -3.90 7.33
C LEU A 486 -32.22 -4.66 6.37
N GLN A 487 -33.52 -4.39 6.46
CA GLN A 487 -34.56 -5.02 5.66
C GLN A 487 -35.48 -3.98 5.01
N GLY A 488 -36.17 -4.37 3.94
CA GLY A 488 -37.03 -3.48 3.15
C GLY A 488 -36.28 -2.86 1.98
N ASP A 489 -36.80 -1.73 1.48
CA ASP A 489 -36.20 -1.02 0.35
C ASP A 489 -34.86 -0.38 0.71
N ILE A 490 -34.03 -0.11 -0.31
CA ILE A 490 -32.73 0.53 -0.14
C ILE A 490 -32.92 1.94 0.44
N PRO A 491 -32.21 2.31 1.52
CA PRO A 491 -32.21 3.68 2.01
C PRO A 491 -31.75 4.68 0.94
N VAL A 492 -32.44 5.82 0.85
CA VAL A 492 -32.01 6.93 -0.02
C VAL A 492 -30.92 7.73 0.70
N PRO A 493 -29.70 7.86 0.15
CA PRO A 493 -28.65 8.66 0.76
C PRO A 493 -28.94 10.17 0.68
N PRO A 494 -28.32 10.99 1.56
CA PRO A 494 -28.39 12.44 1.48
C PRO A 494 -27.78 12.99 0.16
N SER A 495 -28.19 14.20 -0.23
CA SER A 495 -27.59 14.90 -1.36
C SER A 495 -26.14 15.26 -1.06
N GLY A 496 -25.22 15.09 -2.01
CA GLY A 496 -23.79 15.38 -1.81
C GLY A 496 -22.96 14.17 -1.39
N ILE A 497 -23.58 12.99 -1.19
CA ILE A 497 -22.86 11.75 -0.87
C ILE A 497 -21.85 11.40 -1.97
N GLU A 498 -20.66 10.94 -1.59
CA GLU A 498 -19.59 10.47 -2.48
C GLU A 498 -19.40 8.95 -2.35
N TYR A 499 -19.40 8.43 -1.13
CA TYR A 499 -19.30 7.01 -0.80
C TYR A 499 -20.55 6.50 -0.10
N PHE A 500 -21.17 5.46 -0.65
CA PHE A 500 -22.35 4.82 -0.07
C PHE A 500 -22.27 3.29 -0.13
N SER A 501 -22.20 2.65 1.04
CA SER A 501 -22.23 1.19 1.16
C SER A 501 -23.37 0.71 2.06
N VAL A 502 -24.16 -0.23 1.55
CA VAL A 502 -25.18 -0.99 2.32
C VAL A 502 -25.08 -2.49 2.03
N SER A 503 -23.87 -2.96 1.69
CA SER A 503 -23.66 -4.38 1.36
C SER A 503 -23.85 -5.29 2.56
N ASN A 504 -24.00 -6.60 2.33
CA ASN A 504 -24.14 -7.59 3.40
C ASN A 504 -25.32 -7.26 4.35
N ASN A 505 -26.51 -7.12 3.77
CA ASN A 505 -27.76 -6.83 4.47
C ASN A 505 -28.90 -7.75 3.95
N LYS A 506 -30.15 -7.44 4.29
CA LYS A 506 -31.36 -8.17 3.85
C LYS A 506 -32.28 -7.27 3.02
N LEU A 507 -31.72 -6.30 2.29
CA LEU A 507 -32.51 -5.34 1.50
C LEU A 507 -33.17 -6.04 0.32
N THR A 508 -34.43 -5.69 0.04
CA THR A 508 -35.26 -6.26 -1.03
C THR A 508 -35.74 -5.16 -1.98
N GLY A 509 -36.50 -5.55 -3.01
CA GLY A 509 -37.14 -4.60 -3.91
C GLY A 509 -36.30 -4.25 -5.14
N ARG A 510 -36.50 -3.04 -5.65
CA ARG A 510 -35.90 -2.52 -6.89
C ARG A 510 -34.90 -1.43 -6.57
N ILE A 511 -33.76 -1.43 -7.26
CA ILE A 511 -32.81 -0.30 -7.24
C ILE A 511 -33.46 0.87 -7.98
N SER A 512 -34.09 1.78 -7.24
CA SER A 512 -34.75 2.96 -7.81
C SER A 512 -33.73 3.99 -8.26
N SER A 513 -34.01 4.73 -9.35
CA SER A 513 -33.20 5.87 -9.78
C SER A 513 -33.16 7.01 -8.75
N THR A 514 -34.03 7.00 -7.73
CA THR A 514 -34.05 7.97 -6.63
C THR A 514 -32.83 7.85 -5.70
N ILE A 515 -32.22 6.66 -5.59
CA ILE A 515 -30.94 6.52 -4.88
C ILE A 515 -29.84 7.36 -5.56
N CYS A 516 -30.06 7.65 -6.85
CA CYS A 516 -29.16 8.42 -7.70
C CYS A 516 -29.54 9.90 -7.75
N ASN A 517 -30.84 10.22 -7.76
CA ASN A 517 -31.36 11.58 -7.71
C ASN A 517 -31.55 12.06 -6.26
N ALA A 518 -30.52 11.97 -5.41
CA ALA A 518 -30.57 12.66 -4.10
C ALA A 518 -30.74 14.20 -4.27
N SER A 519 -30.54 14.72 -5.49
CA SER A 519 -30.91 16.06 -5.95
C SER A 519 -32.42 16.29 -6.22
N SER A 520 -33.29 15.29 -6.00
CA SER A 520 -34.74 15.42 -6.25
C SER A 520 -35.52 16.12 -5.13
N LEU A 521 -34.87 16.55 -4.04
CA LEU A 521 -35.40 17.65 -3.25
C LEU A 521 -35.51 18.87 -4.18
N GLN A 522 -36.73 19.41 -4.30
CA GLN A 522 -37.07 20.61 -5.07
C GLN A 522 -36.23 21.83 -4.61
N ILE A 523 -34.96 21.89 -5.00
CA ILE A 523 -34.16 23.10 -4.88
C ILE A 523 -34.59 24.00 -6.05
N PRO A 524 -35.08 25.23 -5.79
CA PRO A 524 -35.56 26.13 -6.83
C PRO A 524 -34.52 26.33 -7.93
N LYS A 525 -34.98 26.30 -9.18
CA LYS A 525 -34.18 26.38 -10.43
C LYS A 525 -33.19 27.55 -10.54
N TRP A 526 -33.20 28.52 -9.62
CA TRP A 526 -32.27 29.64 -9.60
C TRP A 526 -31.00 29.36 -8.77
N PHE A 527 -30.89 28.23 -8.09
CA PHE A 527 -29.62 27.78 -7.51
C PHE A 527 -28.73 27.20 -8.63
N ASN A 528 -27.89 28.06 -9.18
CA ASN A 528 -26.97 27.77 -10.28
C ASN A 528 -26.01 26.60 -9.94
N SER A 529 -26.12 25.52 -10.73
CA SER A 529 -25.02 24.71 -11.27
C SER A 529 -23.98 23.99 -10.37
N THR A 530 -24.21 23.78 -9.07
CA THR A 530 -23.31 22.94 -8.24
C THR A 530 -23.93 21.67 -7.64
N GLY A 531 -25.23 21.42 -7.83
CA GLY A 531 -25.88 20.16 -7.46
C GLY A 531 -25.53 18.97 -8.38
N LYS A 532 -24.26 18.89 -8.82
CA LYS A 532 -23.74 17.78 -9.61
C LYS A 532 -23.84 16.50 -8.78
N ASP A 533 -24.25 15.41 -9.42
CA ASP A 533 -24.13 14.06 -8.86
C ASP A 533 -22.69 13.90 -8.33
N THR A 534 -22.53 13.70 -7.00
CA THR A 534 -21.24 13.55 -6.32
C THR A 534 -20.89 12.08 -6.07
N LEU A 535 -21.89 11.19 -6.11
CA LEU A 535 -21.72 9.77 -5.79
C LEU A 535 -20.70 9.14 -6.74
N SER A 536 -19.57 8.69 -6.17
CA SER A 536 -18.46 8.07 -6.88
C SER A 536 -18.34 6.58 -6.55
N PHE A 537 -18.76 6.16 -5.36
CA PHE A 537 -18.71 4.78 -4.88
C PHE A 537 -20.06 4.28 -4.38
N LEU A 538 -20.55 3.19 -4.96
CA LEU A 538 -21.80 2.54 -4.59
C LEU A 538 -21.62 1.02 -4.43
N ASP A 539 -21.79 0.50 -3.20
CA ASP A 539 -21.80 -0.93 -2.92
C ASP A 539 -23.16 -1.39 -2.36
N LEU A 540 -23.88 -2.17 -3.17
CA LEU A 540 -25.16 -2.80 -2.85
C LEU A 540 -25.07 -4.33 -2.85
N SER A 541 -23.85 -4.87 -2.81
CA SER A 541 -23.60 -6.31 -2.92
C SER A 541 -24.15 -7.10 -1.73
N HIS A 542 -24.30 -8.42 -1.88
CA HIS A 542 -24.78 -9.31 -0.80
C HIS A 542 -26.12 -8.86 -0.18
N ASN A 543 -27.14 -8.73 -1.02
CA ASN A 543 -28.50 -8.37 -0.66
C ASN A 543 -29.52 -9.25 -1.41
N LEU A 544 -30.81 -8.92 -1.32
CA LEU A 544 -31.93 -9.64 -1.94
C LEU A 544 -32.62 -8.81 -3.03
N LEU A 545 -31.88 -7.94 -3.73
CA LEU A 545 -32.42 -7.01 -4.74
C LEU A 545 -32.81 -7.76 -6.02
N THR A 546 -33.92 -7.36 -6.66
CA THR A 546 -34.57 -8.14 -7.74
C THR A 546 -34.50 -7.51 -9.13
N SER A 547 -34.35 -6.19 -9.21
CA SER A 547 -34.29 -5.48 -10.49
C SER A 547 -33.59 -4.14 -10.34
N VAL A 548 -33.02 -3.66 -11.44
CA VAL A 548 -32.41 -2.33 -11.53
C VAL A 548 -33.36 -1.38 -12.26
N GLY A 549 -33.53 -0.17 -11.73
CA GLY A 549 -34.17 0.95 -12.42
C GLY A 549 -33.38 1.38 -13.65
N TYR A 550 -33.86 2.41 -14.35
CA TYR A 550 -32.98 3.14 -15.26
C TYR A 550 -31.90 3.81 -14.40
N LEU A 551 -30.69 3.27 -14.43
CA LEU A 551 -29.51 4.00 -13.98
C LEU A 551 -29.33 5.16 -14.97
N SER A 552 -29.45 6.39 -14.49
CA SER A 552 -29.33 7.56 -15.36
C SER A 552 -27.94 7.61 -15.99
N LEU A 553 -27.87 7.93 -17.28
CA LEU A 553 -26.61 8.21 -18.01
C LEU A 553 -25.88 9.46 -17.47
N SER A 554 -26.42 10.17 -16.48
CA SER A 554 -25.87 11.41 -15.92
C SER A 554 -24.77 11.24 -14.86
N TRP A 555 -24.35 10.01 -14.55
CA TRP A 555 -23.35 9.67 -13.53
C TRP A 555 -21.91 10.05 -13.93
N ALA A 556 -21.64 11.35 -14.07
CA ALA A 556 -20.34 11.85 -14.51
C ALA A 556 -19.20 11.56 -13.52
N THR A 557 -19.49 11.39 -12.23
CA THR A 557 -18.50 11.16 -11.15
C THR A 557 -18.39 9.70 -10.71
N MET A 558 -19.29 8.83 -11.16
CA MET A 558 -19.36 7.45 -10.69
C MET A 558 -18.16 6.63 -11.18
N GLN A 559 -17.41 6.07 -10.24
CA GLN A 559 -16.19 5.30 -10.49
C GLN A 559 -16.32 3.84 -10.04
N TYR A 560 -17.11 3.55 -9.01
CA TYR A 560 -17.24 2.20 -8.44
C TYR A 560 -18.70 1.80 -8.23
N ILE A 561 -19.09 0.66 -8.80
CA ILE A 561 -20.40 0.02 -8.58
C ILE A 561 -20.23 -1.49 -8.34
N ASP A 562 -20.70 -1.95 -7.19
CA ASP A 562 -20.86 -3.37 -6.90
C ASP A 562 -22.32 -3.72 -6.60
N LEU A 563 -22.92 -4.53 -7.49
CA LEU A 563 -24.26 -5.09 -7.36
C LEU A 563 -24.23 -6.63 -7.26
N SER A 564 -23.07 -7.20 -6.94
CA SER A 564 -22.87 -8.65 -6.91
C SER A 564 -23.66 -9.33 -5.80
N PHE A 565 -23.85 -10.65 -5.89
CA PHE A 565 -24.55 -11.45 -4.87
C PHE A 565 -25.95 -10.89 -4.54
N ASN A 566 -26.79 -10.81 -5.57
CA ASN A 566 -28.18 -10.35 -5.48
C ASN A 566 -29.10 -11.30 -6.29
N MET A 567 -30.35 -10.90 -6.53
CA MET A 567 -31.33 -11.66 -7.34
C MET A 567 -31.74 -10.89 -8.61
N LEU A 568 -30.86 -10.05 -9.16
CA LEU A 568 -31.17 -9.18 -10.29
C LEU A 568 -31.51 -10.00 -11.54
N GLN A 569 -32.60 -9.63 -12.22
CA GLN A 569 -33.09 -10.25 -13.45
C GLN A 569 -33.18 -9.21 -14.58
N GLY A 570 -33.32 -9.69 -15.83
CA GLY A 570 -33.37 -8.84 -17.02
C GLY A 570 -32.01 -8.68 -17.69
N ASP A 571 -31.85 -7.65 -18.50
CA ASP A 571 -30.58 -7.33 -19.18
C ASP A 571 -29.56 -6.68 -18.22
N ILE A 572 -28.29 -6.71 -18.59
CA ILE A 572 -27.21 -6.03 -17.85
C ILE A 572 -27.52 -4.53 -17.77
N PRO A 573 -27.49 -3.90 -16.58
CA PRO A 573 -27.63 -2.46 -16.48
C PRO A 573 -26.48 -1.76 -17.21
N VAL A 574 -26.78 -0.67 -17.93
CA VAL A 574 -25.76 0.07 -18.69
C VAL A 574 -24.85 0.81 -17.70
N PRO A 575 -23.53 0.54 -17.67
CA PRO A 575 -22.61 1.30 -16.84
C PRO A 575 -22.41 2.72 -17.39
N PRO A 576 -22.11 3.70 -16.52
CA PRO A 576 -21.82 5.06 -16.96
C PRO A 576 -20.43 5.13 -17.63
N SER A 577 -20.17 6.18 -18.39
CA SER A 577 -18.93 6.27 -19.20
C SER A 577 -17.64 6.35 -18.38
N GLY A 578 -17.71 6.94 -17.18
CA GLY A 578 -16.57 7.16 -16.28
C GLY A 578 -16.27 6.02 -15.30
N ILE A 579 -17.03 4.92 -15.31
CA ILE A 579 -16.86 3.84 -14.34
C ILE A 579 -15.48 3.17 -14.49
N GLU A 580 -14.86 2.84 -13.36
CA GLU A 580 -13.60 2.10 -13.29
C GLU A 580 -13.84 0.66 -12.80
N TYR A 581 -14.73 0.48 -11.82
CA TYR A 581 -15.14 -0.81 -11.27
C TYR A 581 -16.63 -1.06 -11.49
N PHE A 582 -16.95 -2.16 -12.16
CA PHE A 582 -18.34 -2.57 -12.37
C PHE A 582 -18.51 -4.07 -12.15
N SER A 583 -19.25 -4.44 -11.12
CA SER A 583 -19.57 -5.83 -10.78
C SER A 583 -21.07 -6.05 -10.69
N VAL A 584 -21.58 -7.04 -11.44
CA VAL A 584 -22.95 -7.56 -11.33
C VAL A 584 -22.95 -9.08 -11.20
N SER A 585 -21.86 -9.64 -10.69
CA SER A 585 -21.68 -11.08 -10.60
C SER A 585 -22.67 -11.74 -9.64
N ASN A 586 -22.86 -13.05 -9.75
CA ASN A 586 -23.76 -13.82 -8.86
C ASN A 586 -25.17 -13.23 -8.82
N ASN A 587 -25.81 -13.18 -9.99
CA ASN A 587 -27.16 -12.69 -10.19
C ASN A 587 -27.93 -13.62 -11.16
N LYS A 588 -29.10 -13.19 -11.65
CA LYS A 588 -29.94 -13.92 -12.61
C LYS A 588 -30.08 -13.15 -13.93
N LEU A 589 -29.08 -12.35 -14.31
CA LEU A 589 -29.13 -11.52 -15.52
C LEU A 589 -29.12 -12.41 -16.77
N THR A 590 -29.84 -11.96 -17.80
CA THR A 590 -30.07 -12.66 -19.06
C THR A 590 -29.76 -11.73 -20.25
N GLY A 591 -30.11 -12.15 -21.46
CA GLY A 591 -29.92 -11.33 -22.64
C GLY A 591 -28.49 -11.39 -23.18
N ARG A 592 -28.12 -10.41 -24.02
CA ARG A 592 -26.78 -10.31 -24.61
C ARG A 592 -26.01 -9.18 -23.94
N ILE A 593 -24.68 -9.29 -23.88
CA ILE A 593 -23.83 -8.16 -23.52
C ILE A 593 -23.98 -7.09 -24.61
N SER A 594 -24.66 -5.99 -24.28
CA SER A 594 -24.91 -4.89 -25.22
C SER A 594 -23.62 -4.16 -25.57
N SER A 595 -23.47 -3.71 -26.82
CA SER A 595 -22.37 -2.83 -27.23
C SER A 595 -22.45 -1.43 -26.61
N THR A 596 -23.48 -1.11 -25.84
CA THR A 596 -23.50 0.13 -25.03
C THR A 596 -22.52 0.08 -23.87
N ILE A 597 -22.12 -1.13 -23.41
CA ILE A 597 -21.08 -1.29 -22.38
C ILE A 597 -19.74 -0.68 -22.83
N CYS A 598 -19.52 -0.58 -24.14
CA CYS A 598 -18.35 0.03 -24.75
C CYS A 598 -18.17 1.52 -24.42
N ASN A 599 -19.23 2.19 -23.94
CA ASN A 599 -19.15 3.60 -23.57
C ASN A 599 -18.37 3.83 -22.26
N ALA A 600 -18.17 2.80 -21.45
CA ALA A 600 -17.45 2.82 -20.18
C ALA A 600 -15.92 2.75 -20.39
N SER A 601 -15.36 3.75 -21.07
CA SER A 601 -13.96 3.73 -21.54
C SER A 601 -12.90 3.69 -20.42
N SER A 602 -13.28 4.06 -19.20
CA SER A 602 -12.41 4.07 -18.02
C SER A 602 -12.36 2.73 -17.27
N LEU A 603 -13.11 1.71 -17.72
CA LEU A 603 -13.18 0.41 -17.04
C LEU A 603 -11.80 -0.19 -16.81
N GLN A 604 -11.52 -0.46 -15.54
CA GLN A 604 -10.38 -1.25 -15.06
C GLN A 604 -10.83 -2.66 -14.69
N ILE A 605 -12.03 -2.80 -14.10
CA ILE A 605 -12.55 -4.09 -13.61
C ILE A 605 -13.99 -4.25 -14.08
N LEU A 606 -14.22 -5.32 -14.85
CA LEU A 606 -15.54 -5.72 -15.32
C LEU A 606 -15.83 -7.17 -14.92
N ASN A 607 -16.73 -7.34 -13.95
CA ASN A 607 -17.15 -8.67 -13.47
C ASN A 607 -18.64 -8.92 -13.77
N LEU A 608 -18.88 -9.79 -14.74
CA LEU A 608 -20.22 -10.21 -15.19
C LEU A 608 -20.46 -11.72 -14.92
N SER A 609 -19.63 -12.35 -14.10
CA SER A 609 -19.68 -13.79 -13.90
C SER A 609 -20.93 -14.28 -13.18
N HIS A 610 -21.18 -15.59 -13.21
CA HIS A 610 -22.29 -16.22 -12.50
C HIS A 610 -23.64 -15.58 -12.82
N ASN A 611 -23.98 -15.60 -14.11
CA ASN A 611 -25.24 -15.10 -14.66
C ASN A 611 -25.72 -16.02 -15.80
N ASN A 612 -26.80 -15.64 -16.47
CA ASN A 612 -27.39 -16.35 -17.61
C ASN A 612 -27.19 -15.59 -18.94
N LEU A 613 -26.06 -14.90 -19.11
CA LEU A 613 -25.79 -14.08 -20.30
C LEU A 613 -25.55 -14.95 -21.54
N THR A 614 -26.04 -14.51 -22.69
CA THR A 614 -26.02 -15.25 -23.97
C THR A 614 -25.41 -14.43 -25.11
N GLY A 615 -25.25 -15.05 -26.28
CA GLY A 615 -24.78 -14.37 -27.48
C GLY A 615 -23.26 -14.20 -27.54
N LYS A 616 -22.80 -13.35 -28.46
CA LYS A 616 -21.38 -13.11 -28.73
C LYS A 616 -20.84 -11.96 -27.89
N LEU A 617 -19.54 -12.01 -27.60
CA LEU A 617 -18.83 -10.89 -26.98
C LEU A 617 -18.80 -9.68 -27.94
N PRO A 618 -19.17 -8.47 -27.48
CA PRO A 618 -18.97 -7.25 -28.27
C PRO A 618 -17.49 -7.03 -28.59
N GLN A 619 -17.20 -6.64 -29.84
CA GLN A 619 -15.83 -6.44 -30.31
C GLN A 619 -15.05 -5.37 -29.53
N CYS A 620 -15.76 -4.39 -28.97
CA CYS A 620 -15.16 -3.31 -28.20
C CYS A 620 -14.53 -3.76 -26.87
N LEU A 621 -14.94 -4.91 -26.30
CA LEU A 621 -14.42 -5.35 -25.00
C LEU A 621 -12.90 -5.53 -25.05
N GLY A 622 -12.35 -5.88 -26.23
CA GLY A 622 -10.91 -5.96 -26.46
C GLY A 622 -10.22 -4.61 -26.75
N THR A 623 -10.88 -3.48 -26.51
CA THR A 623 -10.37 -2.14 -26.84
C THR A 623 -10.24 -1.19 -25.64
N PHE A 624 -10.60 -1.62 -24.43
CA PHE A 624 -10.50 -0.80 -23.22
C PHE A 624 -9.03 -0.59 -22.81
N PRO A 625 -8.52 0.65 -22.81
CA PRO A 625 -7.09 0.89 -22.58
C PRO A 625 -6.63 0.58 -21.15
N TYR A 626 -7.53 0.68 -20.17
CA TYR A 626 -7.23 0.53 -18.74
C TYR A 626 -7.70 -0.80 -18.14
N LEU A 627 -8.37 -1.66 -18.92
CA LEU A 627 -8.97 -2.89 -18.40
C LEU A 627 -7.87 -3.82 -17.87
N SER A 628 -7.93 -4.09 -16.57
CA SER A 628 -7.06 -4.97 -15.82
C SER A 628 -7.71 -6.33 -15.56
N VAL A 629 -9.02 -6.36 -15.33
CA VAL A 629 -9.75 -7.60 -15.03
C VAL A 629 -11.00 -7.70 -15.90
N LEU A 630 -11.16 -8.85 -16.56
CA LEU A 630 -12.37 -9.25 -17.26
C LEU A 630 -12.80 -10.64 -16.81
N ASP A 631 -13.83 -10.71 -15.97
CA ASP A 631 -14.43 -11.97 -15.52
C ASP A 631 -15.84 -12.15 -16.11
N LEU A 632 -15.98 -13.12 -17.00
CA LEU A 632 -17.21 -13.50 -17.68
C LEU A 632 -17.60 -14.96 -17.42
N ARG A 633 -16.96 -15.61 -16.46
CA ARG A 633 -17.13 -17.06 -16.22
C ARG A 633 -18.55 -17.42 -15.82
N ARG A 634 -18.94 -18.69 -16.02
CA ARG A 634 -20.28 -19.21 -15.65
C ARG A 634 -21.41 -18.37 -16.24
N ASN A 635 -21.45 -18.37 -17.56
CA ASN A 635 -22.51 -17.79 -18.37
C ASN A 635 -22.86 -18.75 -19.53
N MET A 636 -23.70 -18.31 -20.46
CA MET A 636 -24.04 -19.03 -21.68
C MET A 636 -23.49 -18.34 -22.94
N LEU A 637 -22.35 -17.64 -22.82
CA LEU A 637 -21.75 -16.89 -23.92
C LEU A 637 -21.27 -17.85 -25.00
N SER A 638 -21.41 -17.44 -26.26
CA SER A 638 -21.16 -18.31 -27.42
C SER A 638 -20.58 -17.53 -28.60
N GLY A 639 -20.20 -18.25 -29.65
CA GLY A 639 -19.56 -17.69 -30.84
C GLY A 639 -18.05 -17.62 -30.71
N MET A 640 -17.45 -16.84 -31.62
CA MET A 640 -16.00 -16.67 -31.72
C MET A 640 -15.57 -15.49 -30.84
N ILE A 641 -14.37 -15.59 -30.25
CA ILE A 641 -13.74 -14.42 -29.64
C ILE A 641 -13.43 -13.47 -30.79
N PRO A 642 -13.83 -12.18 -30.74
CA PRO A 642 -13.52 -11.25 -31.81
C PRO A 642 -12.02 -11.19 -32.10
N LYS A 643 -11.59 -11.87 -33.16
CA LYS A 643 -10.25 -11.75 -33.72
C LYS A 643 -10.20 -10.36 -34.35
N THR A 644 -9.66 -9.37 -33.65
CA THR A 644 -9.28 -8.16 -34.37
C THR A 644 -8.00 -8.46 -35.15
N TYR A 645 -8.20 -9.07 -36.33
CA TYR A 645 -7.45 -8.80 -37.55
C TYR A 645 -8.15 -9.41 -38.79
N LEU A 646 -8.37 -8.53 -39.78
CA LEU A 646 -8.53 -8.75 -41.23
C LEU A 646 -9.81 -9.39 -41.82
N GLU A 647 -10.58 -8.55 -42.52
CA GLU A 647 -10.82 -8.75 -43.95
C GLU A 647 -10.40 -7.47 -44.69
N ILE A 648 -9.09 -7.29 -44.94
CA ILE A 648 -8.62 -6.59 -46.14
C ILE A 648 -7.45 -7.41 -46.68
N GLU A 649 -7.70 -8.12 -47.77
CA GLU A 649 -6.70 -8.73 -48.64
C GLU A 649 -5.72 -7.66 -49.13
N ALA A 650 -4.59 -7.48 -48.45
CA ALA A 650 -3.44 -6.81 -49.04
C ALA A 650 -2.15 -7.28 -48.37
N LEU A 651 -1.36 -8.00 -49.17
CA LEU A 651 0.07 -8.24 -49.04
C LEU A 651 0.81 -7.22 -48.17
N GLY A 652 1.38 -7.66 -47.05
CA GLY A 652 2.46 -6.95 -46.35
C GLY A 652 2.13 -6.45 -44.94
N GLN A 653 2.63 -7.18 -43.94
CA GLN A 653 2.99 -6.74 -42.58
C GLN A 653 1.86 -6.22 -41.63
N LEU A 654 1.37 -7.16 -40.80
CA LEU A 654 1.03 -7.07 -39.35
C LEU A 654 0.49 -5.74 -38.77
N PRO A 655 -0.82 -5.61 -38.53
CA PRO A 655 -1.26 -5.16 -37.18
C PRO A 655 -2.10 -6.10 -36.27
N ARG A 656 -2.41 -5.58 -35.07
CA ARG A 656 -2.73 -6.21 -33.78
C ARG A 656 -3.67 -5.28 -32.99
N SER A 657 -4.93 -5.60 -32.66
CA SER A 657 -5.74 -4.65 -31.85
C SER A 657 -6.45 -5.13 -30.57
N VAL A 658 -6.37 -6.41 -30.16
CA VAL A 658 -6.62 -6.76 -28.74
C VAL A 658 -5.39 -6.48 -27.85
N VAL A 659 -4.27 -6.09 -28.46
CA VAL A 659 -3.05 -5.54 -27.83
C VAL A 659 -3.28 -4.16 -27.17
N LYS A 660 -4.51 -3.66 -27.20
CA LYS A 660 -4.88 -2.35 -26.62
C LYS A 660 -5.19 -2.43 -25.13
N CYS A 661 -5.73 -3.53 -24.61
CA CYS A 661 -5.89 -3.74 -23.17
C CYS A 661 -4.52 -4.09 -22.53
N LYS A 662 -3.54 -3.19 -22.68
CA LYS A 662 -2.15 -3.43 -22.24
C LYS A 662 -2.04 -3.70 -20.74
N GLN A 663 -3.03 -3.26 -19.97
CA GLN A 663 -3.10 -3.41 -18.52
C GLN A 663 -3.78 -4.71 -18.08
N LEU A 664 -4.27 -5.55 -19.01
CA LEU A 664 -5.04 -6.75 -18.66
C LEU A 664 -4.17 -7.75 -17.90
N LYS A 665 -4.53 -8.00 -16.64
CA LYS A 665 -3.90 -8.96 -15.71
C LYS A 665 -4.69 -10.26 -15.59
N VAL A 666 -6.02 -10.18 -15.59
CA VAL A 666 -6.90 -11.34 -15.41
C VAL A 666 -7.93 -11.41 -16.53
N LEU A 667 -7.98 -12.55 -17.22
CA LEU A 667 -9.01 -12.89 -18.20
C LEU A 667 -9.61 -14.25 -17.85
N ASP A 668 -10.87 -14.25 -17.39
CA ASP A 668 -11.63 -15.47 -17.09
C ASP A 668 -12.87 -15.58 -18.00
N LEU A 669 -12.81 -16.54 -18.93
CA LEU A 669 -13.90 -16.93 -19.83
C LEU A 669 -14.44 -18.32 -19.50
N GLY A 670 -14.09 -18.88 -18.33
CA GLY A 670 -14.39 -20.25 -17.96
C GLY A 670 -15.88 -20.59 -17.95
N GLU A 671 -16.23 -21.86 -18.16
CA GLU A 671 -17.61 -22.36 -18.03
C GLU A 671 -18.61 -21.57 -18.89
N ASN A 672 -18.37 -21.58 -20.21
CA ASN A 672 -19.20 -20.92 -21.23
C ASN A 672 -19.41 -21.86 -22.44
N ASN A 673 -20.05 -21.36 -23.52
CA ASN A 673 -20.28 -22.08 -24.78
C ASN A 673 -19.42 -21.53 -25.94
N ILE A 674 -18.23 -20.98 -25.66
CA ILE A 674 -17.37 -20.36 -26.68
C ILE A 674 -16.78 -21.43 -27.58
N GLN A 675 -16.87 -21.24 -28.90
CA GLN A 675 -16.32 -22.12 -29.91
C GLN A 675 -15.39 -21.31 -30.83
N ASP A 676 -14.09 -21.47 -30.63
CA ASP A 676 -13.05 -20.81 -31.43
C ASP A 676 -11.73 -21.60 -31.34
N THR A 677 -10.70 -21.15 -32.05
CA THR A 677 -9.32 -21.57 -31.83
C THR A 677 -8.71 -20.83 -30.64
N PHE A 678 -7.54 -21.25 -30.16
CA PHE A 678 -6.80 -20.50 -29.14
C PHE A 678 -6.57 -19.03 -29.59
N PRO A 679 -6.87 -18.03 -28.74
CA PRO A 679 -6.69 -16.62 -29.08
C PRO A 679 -5.20 -16.20 -29.01
N THR A 680 -4.45 -16.51 -30.06
CA THR A 680 -2.98 -16.25 -30.14
C THR A 680 -2.57 -14.78 -29.96
N PHE A 681 -3.50 -13.84 -30.14
CA PHE A 681 -3.21 -12.41 -29.88
C PHE A 681 -2.90 -12.13 -28.40
N LEU A 682 -3.39 -12.95 -27.46
CA LEU A 682 -3.17 -12.77 -26.01
C LEU A 682 -1.68 -12.89 -25.66
N GLU A 683 -0.90 -13.60 -26.47
CA GLU A 683 0.55 -13.81 -26.32
C GLU A 683 1.34 -12.51 -26.14
N SER A 684 0.84 -11.41 -26.71
CA SER A 684 1.49 -10.11 -26.67
C SER A 684 1.15 -9.25 -25.44
N LEU A 685 0.22 -9.68 -24.57
CA LEU A 685 -0.17 -8.95 -23.37
C LEU A 685 0.91 -9.08 -22.30
N GLN A 686 1.61 -7.98 -22.04
CA GLN A 686 2.78 -7.96 -21.16
C GLN A 686 2.41 -8.02 -19.67
N GLN A 687 1.17 -7.72 -19.30
CA GLN A 687 0.70 -7.67 -17.90
C GLN A 687 -0.16 -8.88 -17.52
N LEU A 688 -0.48 -9.79 -18.45
CA LEU A 688 -1.40 -10.89 -18.21
C LEU A 688 -0.78 -11.92 -17.24
N GLN A 689 -1.46 -12.14 -16.12
CA GLN A 689 -1.05 -13.07 -15.06
C GLN A 689 -1.96 -14.30 -15.00
N VAL A 690 -3.26 -14.13 -15.25
CA VAL A 690 -4.28 -15.18 -15.14
C VAL A 690 -5.04 -15.30 -16.45
N LEU A 691 -5.00 -16.49 -17.04
CA LEU A 691 -5.75 -16.86 -18.24
C LEU A 691 -6.55 -18.13 -17.98
N VAL A 692 -7.87 -18.00 -17.92
CA VAL A 692 -8.81 -19.11 -17.70
C VAL A 692 -9.76 -19.20 -18.90
N LEU A 693 -9.64 -20.27 -19.67
CA LEU A 693 -10.49 -20.61 -20.82
C LEU A 693 -11.25 -21.93 -20.58
N ARG A 694 -11.23 -22.44 -19.34
CA ARG A 694 -11.70 -23.78 -18.99
C ARG A 694 -13.15 -24.04 -19.37
N ALA A 695 -13.52 -25.31 -19.59
CA ALA A 695 -14.90 -25.73 -19.78
C ALA A 695 -15.65 -24.92 -20.86
N ASN A 696 -15.11 -24.97 -22.08
CA ASN A 696 -15.64 -24.33 -23.28
C ASN A 696 -15.59 -25.31 -24.46
N ARG A 697 -15.66 -24.82 -25.70
CA ARG A 697 -15.55 -25.62 -26.93
C ARG A 697 -14.38 -25.19 -27.80
N PHE A 698 -13.31 -24.64 -27.21
CA PHE A 698 -12.13 -24.24 -27.97
C PHE A 698 -11.47 -25.45 -28.65
N ASN A 699 -10.89 -25.25 -29.84
CA ASN A 699 -10.34 -26.34 -30.64
C ASN A 699 -9.07 -25.95 -31.42
N GLY A 700 -8.56 -26.89 -32.20
CA GLY A 700 -7.38 -26.69 -33.04
C GLY A 700 -6.06 -26.83 -32.27
N THR A 701 -4.96 -26.52 -32.94
CA THR A 701 -3.60 -26.55 -32.38
C THR A 701 -3.22 -25.19 -31.80
N ILE A 702 -2.54 -25.19 -30.65
CA ILE A 702 -2.01 -23.96 -30.05
C ILE A 702 -0.62 -23.69 -30.64
N ASN A 703 -0.56 -22.82 -31.63
CA ASN A 703 0.68 -22.42 -32.30
C ASN A 703 1.09 -21.02 -31.83
N CYS A 704 1.96 -20.96 -30.82
CA CYS A 704 2.49 -19.69 -30.32
C CYS A 704 3.39 -19.05 -31.37
N LEU A 705 3.25 -17.74 -31.59
CA LEU A 705 4.12 -17.01 -32.50
C LEU A 705 5.55 -17.05 -31.96
N LYS A 706 6.55 -17.17 -32.83
CA LYS A 706 7.97 -17.00 -32.48
C LYS A 706 8.32 -15.53 -32.19
N LEU A 707 7.47 -14.84 -31.43
CA LEU A 707 7.77 -13.55 -30.83
C LEU A 707 8.63 -13.81 -29.61
N LYS A 708 9.63 -12.97 -29.35
CA LYS A 708 10.30 -12.98 -28.04
C LYS A 708 9.33 -12.43 -26.99
N ASN A 709 9.30 -13.04 -25.81
CA ASN A 709 8.62 -12.55 -24.61
C ASN A 709 7.09 -12.69 -24.66
N VAL A 710 6.64 -13.90 -24.99
CA VAL A 710 5.21 -14.28 -24.98
C VAL A 710 4.75 -14.53 -23.55
N PHE A 711 3.69 -13.85 -23.08
CA PHE A 711 3.14 -14.03 -21.72
C PHE A 711 4.19 -13.88 -20.58
N PRO A 712 4.95 -12.76 -20.52
CA PRO A 712 6.07 -12.64 -19.60
C PRO A 712 5.66 -12.77 -18.13
N MET A 713 4.45 -12.29 -17.77
CA MET A 713 3.94 -12.24 -16.40
C MET A 713 2.96 -13.36 -16.02
N LEU A 714 2.75 -14.35 -16.89
CA LEU A 714 1.72 -15.36 -16.68
C LEU A 714 2.06 -16.30 -15.51
N ARG A 715 1.05 -16.58 -14.68
CA ARG A 715 1.14 -17.37 -13.43
C ARG A 715 0.06 -18.44 -13.33
N VAL A 716 -1.12 -18.19 -13.88
CA VAL A 716 -2.24 -19.15 -13.91
C VAL A 716 -2.65 -19.37 -15.37
N PHE A 717 -2.51 -20.60 -15.83
CA PHE A 717 -2.88 -21.00 -17.19
C PHE A 717 -3.82 -22.21 -17.14
N ASP A 718 -5.12 -21.96 -17.23
CA ASP A 718 -6.16 -23.00 -17.22
C ASP A 718 -6.94 -22.99 -18.54
N ILE A 719 -6.65 -23.98 -19.39
CA ILE A 719 -7.34 -24.22 -20.66
C ILE A 719 -8.04 -25.58 -20.67
N SER A 720 -8.29 -26.13 -19.48
CA SER A 720 -8.82 -27.46 -19.29
C SER A 720 -10.23 -27.64 -19.86
N ASN A 721 -10.65 -28.88 -20.08
CA ASN A 721 -12.00 -29.22 -20.49
C ASN A 721 -12.44 -28.50 -21.79
N ASN A 722 -11.68 -28.74 -22.86
CA ASN A 722 -11.86 -28.16 -24.19
C ASN A 722 -11.58 -29.23 -25.28
N ASN A 723 -11.48 -28.82 -26.55
CA ASN A 723 -11.15 -29.68 -27.68
C ASN A 723 -9.80 -29.32 -28.34
N PHE A 724 -8.84 -28.75 -27.60
CA PHE A 724 -7.50 -28.46 -28.13
C PHE A 724 -6.79 -29.76 -28.53
N SER A 725 -5.97 -29.69 -29.58
CA SER A 725 -5.31 -30.84 -30.19
C SER A 725 -3.90 -30.50 -30.66
N GLY A 726 -3.15 -31.47 -31.18
CA GLY A 726 -1.74 -31.30 -31.52
C GLY A 726 -0.84 -31.47 -30.31
N ASN A 727 0.40 -31.00 -30.38
CA ASN A 727 1.34 -31.09 -29.26
C ASN A 727 1.03 -30.04 -28.20
N LEU A 728 1.51 -30.25 -26.97
CA LEU A 728 1.53 -29.23 -25.93
C LEU A 728 2.25 -27.95 -26.44
N PRO A 729 1.82 -26.74 -26.03
CA PRO A 729 2.32 -25.47 -26.58
C PRO A 729 3.72 -25.10 -26.06
N THR A 730 4.73 -25.90 -26.41
CA THR A 730 6.13 -25.75 -25.96
C THR A 730 6.66 -24.33 -26.16
N ALA A 731 6.37 -23.72 -27.32
CA ALA A 731 6.85 -22.38 -27.65
C ALA A 731 6.27 -21.28 -26.72
N CYS A 732 5.07 -21.45 -26.17
CA CYS A 732 4.56 -20.53 -25.15
C CYS A 732 5.23 -20.78 -23.80
N ILE A 733 5.35 -22.07 -23.41
CA ILE A 733 5.87 -22.48 -22.12
C ILE A 733 7.32 -22.00 -21.93
N GLU A 734 8.13 -21.99 -23.00
CA GLU A 734 9.50 -21.44 -23.01
C GLU A 734 9.58 -19.96 -22.57
N ASP A 735 8.49 -19.21 -22.69
CA ASP A 735 8.42 -17.78 -22.39
C ASP A 735 7.58 -17.42 -21.15
N PHE A 736 7.11 -18.40 -20.38
CA PHE A 736 6.47 -18.18 -19.07
C PHE A 736 7.50 -17.75 -18.00
N LYS A 737 8.12 -16.57 -18.18
CA LYS A 737 9.29 -16.13 -17.41
C LYS A 737 9.02 -16.06 -15.92
N GLU A 738 7.89 -15.49 -15.49
CA GLU A 738 7.53 -15.43 -14.06
C GLU A 738 7.37 -16.81 -13.41
N MET A 739 6.99 -17.84 -14.18
CA MET A 739 6.93 -19.21 -13.66
C MET A 739 8.30 -19.88 -13.51
N MET A 740 9.32 -19.36 -14.21
CA MET A 740 10.70 -19.89 -14.19
C MET A 740 11.55 -19.31 -13.04
N VAL A 741 11.08 -18.23 -12.42
CA VAL A 741 11.76 -17.61 -11.27
C VAL A 741 11.46 -18.43 -10.00
N ASN A 742 12.40 -18.45 -9.06
CA ASN A 742 12.15 -19.05 -7.75
C ASN A 742 11.10 -18.25 -6.99
N VAL A 743 10.22 -18.94 -6.24
CA VAL A 743 9.15 -18.29 -5.47
C VAL A 743 9.74 -17.24 -4.52
N HIS A 744 9.32 -15.98 -4.68
CA HIS A 744 9.63 -14.92 -3.72
C HIS A 744 8.81 -15.14 -2.43
N ASN A 745 9.43 -14.95 -1.27
CA ASN A 745 8.72 -14.96 0.02
C ASN A 745 7.95 -13.64 0.21
N GLY A 746 6.85 -13.46 -0.53
CA GLY A 746 5.95 -12.33 -0.42
C GLY A 746 4.50 -12.78 -0.28
N LEU A 747 3.76 -12.18 0.67
CA LEU A 747 2.30 -12.34 0.81
C LEU A 747 1.58 -11.25 0.00
N GLU A 748 1.97 -11.07 -1.26
CA GLU A 748 1.34 -10.12 -2.17
C GLU A 748 0.23 -10.82 -2.96
N TYR A 749 -0.88 -10.10 -3.18
CA TYR A 749 -1.98 -10.57 -4.03
C TYR A 749 -1.88 -9.92 -5.43
N MET A 750 -2.39 -10.59 -6.48
CA MET A 750 -2.26 -10.13 -7.87
C MET A 750 -3.01 -8.81 -8.16
N SER A 751 -4.07 -8.49 -7.40
CA SER A 751 -4.89 -7.29 -7.50
C SER A 751 -4.49 -6.14 -6.54
N GLY A 752 -4.89 -4.92 -6.91
CA GLY A 752 -4.82 -3.73 -6.05
C GLY A 752 -5.88 -3.71 -4.93
N LYS A 753 -5.86 -2.66 -4.10
CA LYS A 753 -6.60 -2.56 -2.83
C LYS A 753 -8.11 -2.83 -2.90
N ASN A 754 -8.77 -2.61 -4.05
CA ASN A 754 -10.23 -2.55 -4.17
C ASN A 754 -10.89 -3.74 -4.92
N TYR A 755 -10.14 -4.78 -5.29
CA TYR A 755 -10.71 -5.98 -5.93
C TYR A 755 -10.13 -7.26 -5.38
N TYR A 756 -11.01 -8.21 -5.11
CA TYR A 756 -10.66 -9.58 -4.76
C TYR A 756 -10.74 -10.41 -6.05
N ASP A 757 -9.58 -10.72 -6.66
CA ASP A 757 -9.52 -11.58 -7.85
C ASP A 757 -10.14 -12.94 -7.53
N SER A 758 -11.37 -13.19 -8.00
CA SER A 758 -12.02 -14.48 -7.85
C SER A 758 -11.86 -15.35 -9.07
N VAL A 759 -11.22 -16.51 -8.90
CA VAL A 759 -10.94 -17.47 -9.99
C VAL A 759 -11.28 -18.87 -9.49
N VAL A 760 -11.91 -19.66 -10.36
CA VAL A 760 -12.20 -21.07 -10.08
C VAL A 760 -11.10 -21.92 -10.71
N ILE A 761 -10.36 -22.63 -9.88
CA ILE A 761 -9.29 -23.53 -10.32
C ILE A 761 -9.35 -24.88 -9.62
N THR A 762 -8.78 -25.89 -10.27
CA THR A 762 -8.64 -27.22 -9.69
C THR A 762 -7.33 -27.30 -8.91
N ILE A 763 -7.41 -27.43 -7.59
CA ILE A 763 -6.26 -27.64 -6.69
C ILE A 763 -6.38 -29.04 -6.11
N LYS A 764 -5.36 -29.89 -6.30
CA LYS A 764 -5.30 -31.23 -5.68
C LYS A 764 -6.56 -32.08 -5.97
N GLY A 765 -7.10 -31.96 -7.19
CA GLY A 765 -8.31 -32.67 -7.65
C GLY A 765 -9.64 -32.02 -7.24
N ASN A 766 -9.64 -30.98 -6.41
CA ASN A 766 -10.85 -30.29 -5.98
C ASN A 766 -10.96 -28.91 -6.64
N THR A 767 -12.17 -28.53 -7.04
CA THR A 767 -12.44 -27.20 -7.58
C THR A 767 -12.65 -26.20 -6.45
N TYR A 768 -11.83 -25.14 -6.41
CA TYR A 768 -11.92 -24.06 -5.43
C TYR A 768 -12.18 -22.74 -6.13
N GLU A 769 -13.03 -21.92 -5.52
CA GLU A 769 -13.09 -20.50 -5.79
C GLU A 769 -12.09 -19.81 -4.88
N LEU A 770 -10.97 -19.35 -5.45
CA LEU A 770 -10.03 -18.50 -4.72
C LEU A 770 -10.57 -17.09 -4.77
N GLU A 771 -10.94 -16.49 -3.64
CA GLU A 771 -11.36 -15.09 -3.57
C GLU A 771 -10.19 -14.13 -3.76
N ARG A 772 -8.95 -14.58 -3.50
CA ARG A 772 -7.73 -13.81 -3.74
C ARG A 772 -6.62 -14.73 -4.24
N ILE A 773 -5.85 -14.26 -5.20
CA ILE A 773 -4.73 -15.01 -5.76
C ILE A 773 -3.42 -14.38 -5.28
N LEU A 774 -2.58 -15.16 -4.59
CA LEU A 774 -1.24 -14.74 -4.24
C LEU A 774 -0.36 -14.67 -5.50
N THR A 775 0.54 -13.69 -5.58
CA THR A 775 1.55 -13.61 -6.65
C THR A 775 2.47 -14.85 -6.66
N THR A 776 2.61 -15.53 -5.53
CA THR A 776 3.36 -16.79 -5.40
C THR A 776 2.62 -18.01 -5.92
N PHE A 777 1.32 -17.90 -6.20
CA PHE A 777 0.52 -19.02 -6.69
C PHE A 777 0.68 -19.17 -8.20
N THR A 778 1.20 -20.33 -8.64
CA THR A 778 1.33 -20.65 -10.06
C THR A 778 0.85 -22.05 -10.38
N THR A 779 0.06 -22.19 -11.46
CA THR A 779 -0.55 -23.46 -11.87
C THR A 779 -0.78 -23.53 -13.37
N MET A 780 -0.69 -24.75 -13.90
CA MET A 780 -1.03 -25.07 -15.28
C MET A 780 -2.02 -26.25 -15.33
N ASP A 781 -3.21 -26.00 -15.86
CA ASP A 781 -4.22 -27.03 -16.11
C ASP A 781 -4.57 -27.09 -17.61
N LEU A 782 -4.12 -28.16 -18.25
CA LEU A 782 -4.38 -28.47 -19.65
C LEU A 782 -5.19 -29.77 -19.78
N SER A 783 -5.78 -30.24 -18.68
CA SER A 783 -6.48 -31.52 -18.63
C SER A 783 -7.73 -31.54 -19.52
N ASN A 784 -8.26 -32.73 -19.79
CA ASN A 784 -9.50 -32.92 -20.53
C ASN A 784 -9.49 -32.21 -21.90
N ASN A 785 -8.47 -32.54 -22.70
CA ASN A 785 -8.28 -32.05 -24.06
C ASN A 785 -7.90 -33.22 -24.98
N ARG A 786 -7.35 -32.93 -26.17
CA ARG A 786 -6.88 -33.94 -27.14
C ARG A 786 -5.41 -33.76 -27.48
N PHE A 787 -4.61 -33.19 -26.56
CA PHE A 787 -3.17 -33.00 -26.77
C PHE A 787 -2.47 -34.34 -26.90
N GLY A 788 -1.59 -34.46 -27.89
CA GLY A 788 -0.70 -35.60 -28.08
C GLY A 788 0.76 -35.19 -28.04
N GLY A 789 1.62 -36.06 -28.56
CA GLY A 789 3.06 -35.86 -28.51
C GLY A 789 3.63 -36.01 -27.11
N VAL A 790 4.91 -35.64 -26.95
CA VAL A 790 5.65 -35.82 -25.70
C VAL A 790 5.45 -34.64 -24.75
N ILE A 791 5.58 -34.90 -23.44
CA ILE A 791 5.68 -33.84 -22.43
C ILE A 791 6.99 -33.06 -22.68
N PRO A 792 6.95 -31.74 -22.93
CA PRO A 792 8.15 -30.95 -23.12
C PRO A 792 8.99 -30.88 -21.84
N ALA A 793 10.29 -31.22 -21.94
CA ALA A 793 11.20 -31.20 -20.79
C ALA A 793 11.36 -29.80 -20.15
N ILE A 794 11.10 -28.73 -20.93
CA ILE A 794 11.15 -27.33 -20.46
C ILE A 794 10.15 -27.04 -19.33
N ILE A 795 9.08 -27.82 -19.19
CA ILE A 795 8.16 -27.69 -18.05
C ILE A 795 8.93 -27.84 -16.72
N GLY A 796 9.99 -28.65 -16.69
CA GLY A 796 10.85 -28.80 -15.52
C GLY A 796 11.63 -27.54 -15.10
N GLU A 797 11.67 -26.50 -15.94
CA GLU A 797 12.28 -25.19 -15.62
C GLU A 797 11.30 -24.20 -14.96
N LEU A 798 10.01 -24.57 -14.83
CA LEU A 798 8.99 -23.73 -14.19
C LEU A 798 9.09 -23.82 -12.66
N LYS A 799 10.17 -23.28 -12.09
CA LYS A 799 10.55 -23.46 -10.68
C LYS A 799 9.51 -23.00 -9.67
N SER A 800 8.63 -22.05 -10.02
CA SER A 800 7.56 -21.61 -9.12
C SER A 800 6.33 -22.51 -9.13
N LEU A 801 6.20 -23.42 -10.10
CA LEU A 801 4.98 -24.17 -10.39
C LEU A 801 4.53 -25.00 -9.18
N LYS A 802 3.32 -24.71 -8.67
CA LYS A 802 2.71 -25.48 -7.57
C LYS A 802 1.84 -26.62 -8.06
N GLY A 803 1.23 -26.44 -9.23
CA GLY A 803 0.27 -27.37 -9.78
C GLY A 803 0.45 -27.65 -11.25
N LEU A 804 0.48 -28.93 -11.61
CA LEU A 804 0.46 -29.35 -13.00
C LEU A 804 -0.60 -30.43 -13.23
N ASN A 805 -1.55 -30.14 -14.10
CA ASN A 805 -2.57 -31.09 -14.50
C ASN A 805 -2.60 -31.23 -16.03
N LEU A 806 -2.16 -32.39 -16.52
CA LEU A 806 -2.15 -32.77 -17.94
C LEU A 806 -3.07 -33.98 -18.21
N SER A 807 -3.91 -34.34 -17.25
CA SER A 807 -4.71 -35.57 -17.30
C SER A 807 -5.75 -35.57 -18.43
N HIS A 808 -6.27 -36.74 -18.76
CA HIS A 808 -7.32 -36.89 -19.78
C HIS A 808 -6.94 -36.26 -21.13
N ASN A 809 -5.79 -36.67 -21.66
CA ASN A 809 -5.27 -36.27 -22.96
C ASN A 809 -4.81 -37.51 -23.75
N ARG A 810 -4.04 -37.30 -24.83
CA ARG A 810 -3.43 -38.33 -25.68
C ARG A 810 -1.89 -38.23 -25.64
N ILE A 811 -1.32 -37.71 -24.55
CA ILE A 811 0.11 -37.47 -24.43
C ILE A 811 0.84 -38.82 -24.37
N ASN A 812 1.95 -38.93 -25.09
CA ASN A 812 2.77 -40.12 -25.17
C ASN A 812 4.24 -39.84 -24.81
N GLY A 813 5.12 -40.82 -25.04
CA GLY A 813 6.52 -40.71 -24.64
C GLY A 813 6.71 -40.95 -23.13
N VAL A 814 7.77 -40.40 -22.57
CA VAL A 814 8.18 -40.63 -21.17
C VAL A 814 7.90 -39.41 -20.29
N ILE A 815 7.77 -39.63 -19.00
CA ILE A 815 7.78 -38.53 -18.01
C ILE A 815 9.20 -37.96 -17.97
N PRO A 816 9.42 -36.65 -18.22
CA PRO A 816 10.77 -36.08 -18.26
C PRO A 816 11.47 -36.11 -16.89
N GLN A 817 12.75 -36.47 -16.86
CA GLN A 817 13.54 -36.45 -15.63
C GLN A 817 13.68 -35.03 -15.05
N ASN A 818 13.62 -34.00 -15.90
CA ASN A 818 13.66 -32.58 -15.52
C ASN A 818 12.55 -32.18 -14.54
N PHE A 819 11.46 -32.94 -14.44
CA PHE A 819 10.40 -32.67 -13.45
C PHE A 819 10.91 -32.75 -12.01
N GLY A 820 12.04 -33.42 -11.76
CA GLY A 820 12.69 -33.37 -10.45
C GLY A 820 13.19 -31.97 -10.05
N GLY A 821 13.24 -31.01 -10.97
CA GLY A 821 13.56 -29.60 -10.69
C GLY A 821 12.37 -28.72 -10.30
N LEU A 822 11.13 -29.26 -10.31
CA LEU A 822 9.92 -28.55 -9.91
C LEU A 822 9.76 -28.50 -8.38
N GLU A 823 10.77 -27.98 -7.68
CA GLU A 823 10.91 -28.12 -6.22
C GLU A 823 9.69 -27.65 -5.40
N ASN A 824 8.87 -26.74 -5.94
CA ASN A 824 7.67 -26.20 -5.29
C ASN A 824 6.35 -26.92 -5.65
N LEU A 825 6.41 -28.00 -6.46
CA LEU A 825 5.22 -28.69 -6.94
C LEU A 825 4.50 -29.42 -5.80
N GLU A 826 3.22 -29.11 -5.63
CA GLU A 826 2.33 -29.66 -4.61
C GLU A 826 1.38 -30.73 -5.17
N TRP A 827 1.00 -30.64 -6.45
CA TRP A 827 0.23 -31.68 -7.14
C TRP A 827 0.65 -31.89 -8.59
N LEU A 828 0.66 -33.16 -9.00
CA LEU A 828 0.97 -33.61 -10.35
C LEU A 828 -0.08 -34.64 -10.80
N ASP A 829 -0.88 -34.29 -11.79
CA ASP A 829 -1.83 -35.21 -12.41
C ASP A 829 -1.50 -35.41 -13.89
N LEU A 830 -1.02 -36.61 -14.21
CA LEU A 830 -0.71 -37.08 -15.56
C LEU A 830 -1.62 -38.23 -15.99
N SER A 831 -2.69 -38.49 -15.23
CA SER A 831 -3.52 -39.66 -15.40
C SER A 831 -4.28 -39.67 -16.73
N SER A 832 -4.74 -40.83 -17.17
CA SER A 832 -5.54 -40.97 -18.40
C SER A 832 -4.83 -40.40 -19.63
N ASN A 833 -3.63 -40.91 -19.91
CA ASN A 833 -2.78 -40.57 -21.05
C ASN A 833 -2.19 -41.86 -21.67
N MET A 834 -1.22 -41.72 -22.58
CA MET A 834 -0.48 -42.82 -23.21
C MET A 834 1.02 -42.79 -22.84
N LEU A 835 1.35 -42.35 -21.61
CA LEU A 835 2.73 -42.27 -21.14
C LEU A 835 3.34 -43.67 -20.98
N THR A 836 4.62 -43.78 -21.29
CA THR A 836 5.42 -45.01 -21.33
C THR A 836 6.72 -44.82 -20.56
N GLY A 837 7.50 -45.89 -20.42
CA GLY A 837 8.80 -45.85 -19.73
C GLY A 837 8.67 -45.88 -18.20
N GLU A 838 9.81 -45.71 -17.53
CA GLU A 838 9.88 -45.73 -16.07
C GLU A 838 9.46 -44.39 -15.46
N ILE A 839 8.91 -44.44 -14.25
CA ILE A 839 8.70 -43.25 -13.43
C ILE A 839 10.08 -42.73 -12.99
N PRO A 840 10.49 -41.51 -13.36
CA PRO A 840 11.83 -41.02 -13.07
C PRO A 840 12.08 -40.93 -11.56
N LYS A 841 13.17 -41.54 -11.08
CA LYS A 841 13.60 -41.43 -9.66
C LYS A 841 13.78 -39.99 -9.21
N ALA A 842 14.09 -39.07 -10.12
CA ALA A 842 14.22 -37.64 -9.84
C ALA A 842 12.93 -37.01 -9.26
N LEU A 843 11.74 -37.57 -9.51
CA LEU A 843 10.49 -37.09 -8.91
C LEU A 843 10.46 -37.25 -7.38
N THR A 844 11.30 -38.12 -6.80
CA THR A 844 11.45 -38.19 -5.34
C THR A 844 12.06 -36.90 -4.76
N ASN A 845 12.65 -36.02 -5.57
CA ASN A 845 13.13 -34.71 -5.11
C ASN A 845 12.00 -33.69 -4.85
N LEU A 846 10.76 -34.01 -5.23
CA LEU A 846 9.63 -33.11 -5.05
C LEU A 846 9.11 -33.18 -3.61
N HIS A 847 9.73 -32.39 -2.73
CA HIS A 847 9.49 -32.43 -1.29
C HIS A 847 8.07 -32.03 -0.88
N PHE A 848 7.42 -31.15 -1.65
CA PHE A 848 6.06 -30.67 -1.37
C PHE A 848 4.96 -31.46 -2.10
N LEU A 849 5.31 -32.43 -2.94
CA LEU A 849 4.34 -33.17 -3.74
C LEU A 849 3.42 -33.98 -2.84
N SER A 850 2.17 -33.54 -2.74
CA SER A 850 1.16 -34.07 -1.82
C SER A 850 0.09 -34.90 -2.54
N VAL A 851 -0.12 -34.65 -3.84
CA VAL A 851 -1.05 -35.40 -4.67
C VAL A 851 -0.36 -35.77 -5.97
N LEU A 852 -0.27 -37.07 -6.24
CA LEU A 852 0.27 -37.63 -7.47
C LEU A 852 -0.79 -38.54 -8.09
N ASN A 853 -1.08 -38.35 -9.37
CA ASN A 853 -1.93 -39.27 -10.11
C ASN A 853 -1.29 -39.60 -11.47
N LEU A 854 -0.80 -40.83 -11.59
CA LEU A 854 -0.20 -41.40 -12.80
C LEU A 854 -1.07 -42.51 -13.39
N SER A 855 -2.28 -42.71 -12.86
CA SER A 855 -3.16 -43.80 -13.25
C SER A 855 -3.54 -43.77 -14.72
N GLN A 856 -3.97 -44.90 -15.27
CA GLN A 856 -4.43 -45.05 -16.64
C GLN A 856 -3.39 -44.56 -17.68
N ASN A 857 -2.20 -45.14 -17.61
CA ASN A 857 -1.10 -44.95 -18.56
C ASN A 857 -0.47 -46.32 -18.93
N GLN A 858 0.67 -46.31 -19.61
CA GLN A 858 1.45 -47.49 -20.00
C GLN A 858 2.85 -47.49 -19.33
N LEU A 859 2.95 -46.94 -18.12
CA LEU A 859 4.19 -46.87 -17.37
C LEU A 859 4.65 -48.27 -16.94
N LEU A 860 5.97 -48.43 -16.81
CA LEU A 860 6.60 -49.70 -16.49
C LEU A 860 7.73 -49.55 -15.47
N GLY A 861 8.18 -50.68 -14.93
CA GLY A 861 9.30 -50.72 -14.00
C GLY A 861 8.91 -50.45 -12.54
N MET A 862 9.91 -50.21 -11.71
CA MET A 862 9.75 -50.05 -10.27
C MET A 862 9.23 -48.65 -9.92
N ILE A 863 8.20 -48.58 -9.08
CA ILE A 863 7.77 -47.31 -8.48
C ILE A 863 8.91 -46.79 -7.58
N PRO A 864 9.41 -45.55 -7.78
CA PRO A 864 10.42 -44.97 -6.92
C PRO A 864 9.96 -44.94 -5.47
N THR A 865 10.85 -45.27 -4.54
CA THR A 865 10.59 -45.26 -3.09
C THR A 865 11.33 -44.10 -2.42
N GLY A 866 10.77 -43.59 -1.33
CA GLY A 866 11.36 -42.55 -0.49
C GLY A 866 10.57 -41.24 -0.49
N LYS A 867 10.66 -40.51 0.64
CA LYS A 867 10.04 -39.19 0.86
C LYS A 867 8.53 -39.24 0.58
N GLN A 868 7.99 -38.37 -0.27
CA GLN A 868 6.55 -38.31 -0.57
C GLN A 868 6.03 -39.54 -1.31
N PHE A 869 6.87 -40.23 -2.09
CA PHE A 869 6.44 -41.39 -2.89
C PHE A 869 5.95 -42.57 -2.04
N ASP A 870 6.45 -42.71 -0.81
CA ASP A 870 6.02 -43.76 0.12
C ASP A 870 4.60 -43.50 0.67
N THR A 871 4.03 -42.31 0.45
CA THR A 871 2.72 -41.92 0.99
C THR A 871 1.57 -42.13 0.01
N PHE A 872 1.85 -42.18 -1.30
CA PHE A 872 0.83 -42.37 -2.34
C PHE A 872 0.28 -43.80 -2.32
N GLN A 873 -1.01 -43.93 -2.64
CA GLN A 873 -1.75 -45.19 -2.58
C GLN A 873 -1.85 -45.86 -3.96
N ASN A 874 -2.48 -47.04 -4.02
CA ASN A 874 -2.62 -47.83 -5.24
C ASN A 874 -3.35 -47.09 -6.37
N ASP A 875 -4.30 -46.23 -6.02
CA ASP A 875 -5.08 -45.40 -6.93
C ASP A 875 -4.21 -44.50 -7.82
N SER A 876 -3.10 -44.00 -7.28
CA SER A 876 -2.15 -43.13 -7.97
C SER A 876 -1.46 -43.82 -9.15
N TYR A 877 -1.46 -45.15 -9.18
CA TYR A 877 -0.74 -45.99 -10.17
C TYR A 877 -1.65 -46.93 -10.95
N GLU A 878 -2.95 -46.97 -10.62
CA GLU A 878 -3.92 -47.91 -11.20
C GLU A 878 -3.92 -47.86 -12.73
N GLY A 879 -4.17 -49.00 -13.40
CA GLY A 879 -4.22 -49.07 -14.87
C GLY A 879 -2.86 -49.20 -15.58
N ASN A 880 -1.73 -49.06 -14.88
CA ASN A 880 -0.41 -49.27 -15.45
C ASN A 880 0.09 -50.71 -15.26
N GLN A 881 -0.19 -51.59 -16.22
CA GLN A 881 0.14 -53.03 -16.12
C GLN A 881 1.64 -53.33 -15.95
N GLY A 882 2.52 -52.42 -16.41
CA GLY A 882 3.97 -52.59 -16.36
C GLY A 882 4.60 -52.26 -15.00
N LEU A 883 3.91 -51.52 -14.14
CA LEU A 883 4.47 -51.09 -12.84
C LEU A 883 4.54 -52.23 -11.83
N CYS A 884 5.46 -52.11 -10.89
CA CYS A 884 5.64 -53.02 -9.76
C CYS A 884 6.34 -52.29 -8.59
N GLY A 885 6.35 -52.91 -7.41
CA GLY A 885 6.85 -52.30 -6.17
C GLY A 885 5.73 -51.62 -5.37
N LEU A 886 6.04 -51.21 -4.13
CA LEU A 886 5.06 -50.58 -3.24
C LEU A 886 4.50 -49.28 -3.85
N PRO A 887 3.22 -48.97 -3.66
CA PRO A 887 2.24 -49.68 -2.82
C PRO A 887 1.56 -50.88 -3.50
N LEU A 888 1.86 -51.15 -4.78
CA LEU A 888 1.25 -52.26 -5.52
C LEU A 888 1.64 -53.62 -4.94
N SER A 889 0.70 -54.57 -4.99
CA SER A 889 0.95 -55.96 -4.59
C SER A 889 1.91 -56.72 -5.52
N LYS A 890 2.12 -56.19 -6.73
CA LYS A 890 2.98 -56.80 -7.75
C LYS A 890 4.46 -56.53 -7.45
N SER A 891 5.25 -57.58 -7.24
CA SER A 891 6.69 -57.48 -6.99
C SER A 891 7.50 -57.22 -8.27
N CYS A 892 8.58 -56.45 -8.14
CA CYS A 892 9.60 -56.29 -9.19
C CYS A 892 10.73 -57.29 -8.94
N HIS A 893 10.63 -58.49 -9.52
CA HIS A 893 11.71 -59.46 -9.84
C HIS A 893 11.21 -60.90 -9.72
N ASN A 894 11.58 -61.71 -10.71
CA ASN A 894 11.29 -63.15 -10.83
C ASN A 894 12.18 -64.02 -9.92
N ASP A 895 12.86 -63.43 -8.95
CA ASP A 895 13.74 -64.16 -8.05
C ASP A 895 12.99 -64.55 -6.78
N GLU A 896 12.67 -65.85 -6.77
CA GLU A 896 12.62 -66.75 -5.64
C GLU A 896 12.80 -66.11 -4.25
N LYS A 897 11.79 -66.38 -3.41
CA LYS A 897 11.74 -66.16 -1.97
C LYS A 897 11.26 -64.78 -1.55
N LEU A 898 10.02 -64.47 -1.89
CA LEU A 898 9.15 -64.00 -0.80
C LEU A 898 8.96 -65.20 0.15
N PRO A 899 9.31 -65.08 1.44
CA PRO A 899 8.92 -66.07 2.43
C PRO A 899 7.43 -66.32 2.29
N LYS A 900 7.04 -67.60 2.33
CA LYS A 900 5.68 -68.02 2.62
C LYS A 900 5.36 -67.66 4.08
N ASP A 901 5.29 -66.36 4.32
CA ASP A 901 4.37 -65.75 5.25
C ASP A 901 3.51 -64.80 4.40
N SER A 902 2.75 -65.39 3.48
CA SER A 902 1.37 -64.96 3.31
C SER A 902 0.62 -65.27 4.62
N ALA A 903 1.03 -64.64 5.72
CA ALA A 903 0.07 -64.22 6.71
C ALA A 903 -0.72 -63.17 5.96
N THR A 904 -1.87 -63.61 5.45
CA THR A 904 -3.10 -62.83 5.49
C THR A 904 -2.94 -61.62 6.41
N PHE A 905 -2.54 -60.47 5.85
CA PHE A 905 -3.08 -59.20 6.29
C PHE A 905 -4.55 -59.23 5.85
N GLN A 906 -5.32 -60.11 6.49
CA GLN A 906 -6.70 -59.82 6.75
C GLN A 906 -6.67 -58.46 7.43
N HIS A 907 -7.39 -57.54 6.81
CA HIS A 907 -7.77 -56.27 7.39
C HIS A 907 -8.26 -56.49 8.82
N ASP A 908 -7.35 -56.35 9.77
CA ASP A 908 -7.64 -55.72 11.03
C ASP A 908 -6.85 -54.42 11.01
N GLU A 909 -7.58 -53.32 10.93
CA GLU A 909 -7.08 -51.97 11.08
C GLU A 909 -6.41 -51.83 12.46
N GLU A 910 -5.16 -52.28 12.59
CA GLU A 910 -4.33 -51.97 13.75
C GLU A 910 -3.22 -51.01 13.35
N PHE A 911 -3.40 -49.77 13.78
CA PHE A 911 -2.47 -48.65 13.72
C PHE A 911 -1.00 -49.09 13.76
N ARG A 912 -0.27 -48.81 12.66
CA ARG A 912 1.15 -49.15 12.43
C ARG A 912 2.14 -48.63 13.49
N PHE A 913 1.71 -47.69 14.33
CA PHE A 913 2.52 -47.16 15.43
C PHE A 913 2.40 -47.98 16.73
N GLY A 914 1.52 -49.00 16.76
CA GLY A 914 1.16 -49.70 17.99
C GLY A 914 0.37 -48.80 18.94
N TRP A 915 -0.30 -49.39 19.94
CA TRP A 915 -1.04 -48.60 20.92
C TRP A 915 -0.13 -47.71 21.77
N LYS A 916 1.20 -47.89 21.78
CA LYS A 916 2.11 -47.16 22.67
C LYS A 916 2.19 -45.66 22.34
N PRO A 917 2.43 -45.19 21.09
CA PRO A 917 2.39 -43.76 20.77
C PRO A 917 0.98 -43.20 20.80
N VAL A 918 -0.03 -44.00 20.41
CA VAL A 918 -1.44 -43.62 20.56
C VAL A 918 -1.79 -43.42 22.03
N ALA A 919 -1.34 -44.29 22.93
CA ALA A 919 -1.58 -44.18 24.37
C ALA A 919 -0.69 -43.14 25.04
N ILE A 920 0.53 -42.89 24.56
CA ILE A 920 1.32 -41.72 24.97
C ILE A 920 0.54 -40.47 24.57
N GLY A 921 0.10 -40.36 23.31
CA GLY A 921 -0.72 -39.28 22.78
C GLY A 921 -2.08 -39.15 23.47
N TYR A 922 -2.72 -40.25 23.85
CA TYR A 922 -3.98 -40.26 24.59
C TYR A 922 -3.73 -39.86 26.04
N ALA A 923 -2.66 -40.34 26.68
CA ALA A 923 -2.34 -39.97 28.06
C ALA A 923 -1.96 -38.49 28.14
N CYS A 924 -1.04 -38.00 27.31
CA CYS A 924 -0.66 -36.59 27.33
C CYS A 924 -1.76 -35.71 26.73
N GLY A 925 -2.45 -36.14 25.68
CA GLY A 925 -3.56 -35.40 25.04
C GLY A 925 -4.83 -35.34 25.87
N VAL A 926 -5.20 -36.38 26.63
CA VAL A 926 -6.32 -36.32 27.58
C VAL A 926 -5.95 -35.48 28.79
N VAL A 927 -4.71 -35.56 29.29
CA VAL A 927 -4.27 -34.66 30.37
C VAL A 927 -4.28 -33.21 29.88
N PHE A 928 -3.75 -32.93 28.69
CA PHE A 928 -3.74 -31.60 28.09
C PHE A 928 -5.16 -31.13 27.76
N GLY A 929 -6.03 -32.01 27.27
CA GLY A 929 -7.42 -31.75 26.92
C GLY A 929 -8.34 -31.58 28.13
N ILE A 930 -8.09 -32.29 29.23
CA ILE A 930 -8.76 -32.06 30.53
C ILE A 930 -8.23 -30.76 31.13
N LEU A 931 -6.94 -30.45 31.01
CA LEU A 931 -6.39 -29.15 31.44
C LEU A 931 -6.99 -28.01 30.63
N LEU A 932 -7.02 -28.09 29.30
CA LEU A 932 -7.65 -27.12 28.42
C LEU A 932 -9.15 -27.04 28.67
N GLY A 933 -9.83 -28.18 28.79
CA GLY A 933 -11.26 -28.26 29.09
C GLY A 933 -11.58 -27.68 30.45
N TYR A 934 -10.78 -27.95 31.47
CA TYR A 934 -10.89 -27.36 32.80
C TYR A 934 -10.59 -25.87 32.75
N ILE A 935 -9.53 -25.42 32.07
CA ILE A 935 -9.22 -24.00 31.82
C ILE A 935 -10.45 -23.35 31.15
N VAL A 936 -11.00 -23.92 30.09
CA VAL A 936 -12.20 -23.41 29.40
C VAL A 936 -13.45 -23.43 30.29
N PHE A 937 -13.62 -24.43 31.17
CA PHE A 937 -14.77 -24.51 32.08
C PHE A 937 -14.64 -23.59 33.30
N PHE A 938 -13.41 -23.39 33.79
CA PHE A 938 -13.05 -22.51 34.90
C PHE A 938 -13.08 -21.05 34.44
N PHE A 939 -12.56 -20.77 33.25
CA PHE A 939 -12.75 -19.52 32.50
C PHE A 939 -14.07 -19.61 31.71
N ARG A 940 -15.14 -19.82 32.46
CA ARG A 940 -16.53 -19.93 32.05
C ARG A 940 -16.96 -18.72 31.21
N LYS A 941 -16.70 -18.72 29.90
CA LYS A 941 -17.42 -17.98 28.84
C LYS A 941 -16.81 -18.29 27.48
N THR A 942 -17.69 -18.51 26.50
CA THR A 942 -17.43 -18.91 25.11
C THR A 942 -16.55 -17.96 24.29
N GLU A 943 -16.06 -16.86 24.87
CA GLU A 943 -15.32 -15.79 24.19
C GLU A 943 -13.85 -16.14 23.89
N TRP A 944 -13.23 -17.09 24.59
CA TRP A 944 -11.82 -17.44 24.31
C TRP A 944 -11.61 -18.03 22.90
N SER A 945 -12.60 -18.76 22.38
CA SER A 945 -12.55 -19.28 21.01
C SER A 945 -12.59 -18.17 19.96
N ILE A 946 -13.31 -17.07 20.24
CA ILE A 946 -13.40 -15.89 19.39
C ILE A 946 -12.07 -15.11 19.47
N SER A 947 -11.56 -14.84 20.68
CA SER A 947 -10.29 -14.12 20.85
C SER A 947 -9.07 -14.87 20.30
N PHE A 948 -9.03 -16.20 20.33
CA PHE A 948 -7.92 -16.95 19.74
C PHE A 948 -7.92 -16.87 18.20
N VAL A 949 -9.10 -16.97 17.58
CA VAL A 949 -9.25 -16.77 16.12
C VAL A 949 -8.93 -15.32 15.74
N GLU A 950 -9.38 -14.33 16.52
CA GLU A 950 -9.00 -12.92 16.35
C GLU A 950 -7.49 -12.71 16.53
N CYS A 951 -6.84 -13.38 17.48
CA CYS A 951 -5.39 -13.28 17.69
C CYS A 951 -4.60 -13.79 16.46
N ILE A 952 -5.04 -14.90 15.86
CA ILE A 952 -4.44 -15.41 14.61
C ILE A 952 -4.71 -14.46 13.44
N LEU A 953 -5.93 -13.90 13.32
CA LEU A 953 -6.26 -12.93 12.28
C LEU A 953 -5.45 -11.62 12.44
N ASN A 954 -5.23 -11.17 13.68
CA ASN A 954 -4.45 -9.99 14.01
C ASN A 954 -2.94 -10.21 13.80
N GLN A 955 -2.39 -11.38 14.12
CA GLN A 955 -1.01 -11.73 13.75
C GLN A 955 -0.81 -11.83 12.23
N ARG A 956 -1.81 -12.31 11.48
CA ARG A 956 -1.79 -12.34 10.01
C ARG A 956 -1.81 -10.95 9.39
N ARG A 957 -2.52 -9.99 10.01
CA ARG A 957 -2.48 -8.58 9.62
C ARG A 957 -1.13 -7.92 9.93
N ALA A 958 -0.53 -8.26 11.09
CA ALA A 958 0.76 -7.71 11.50
C ALA A 958 1.97 -8.22 10.67
N THR A 959 1.87 -9.35 9.99
CA THR A 959 2.97 -9.95 9.20
C THR A 959 2.90 -9.67 7.69
N GLY A 960 1.84 -8.99 7.22
CA GLY A 960 1.79 -8.40 5.88
C GLY A 960 2.60 -7.11 5.79
N LEU A 961 3.91 -7.19 6.05
CA LEU A 961 4.83 -6.08 5.84
C LEU A 961 4.93 -5.81 4.33
N MET A 962 4.14 -4.84 3.89
CA MET A 962 4.31 -4.10 2.65
C MET A 962 5.76 -3.63 2.55
N GLN A 963 6.57 -4.32 1.74
CA GLN A 963 7.64 -3.64 1.01
C GLN A 963 6.91 -2.73 0.02
N ILE A 964 6.87 -1.44 0.35
CA ILE A 964 6.53 -0.39 -0.61
C ILE A 964 7.56 -0.54 -1.73
N GLN A 965 7.18 -1.19 -2.84
CA GLN A 965 7.98 -1.20 -4.05
C GLN A 965 8.02 0.22 -4.62
N ASP A 966 9.24 0.69 -4.86
CA ASP A 966 9.70 2.01 -5.29
C ASP A 966 8.99 2.66 -6.49
N ASP A 967 8.05 1.99 -7.16
CA ASP A 967 7.47 2.53 -8.41
C ASP A 967 6.24 3.43 -8.20
N THR A 968 5.68 3.52 -6.99
CA THR A 968 4.62 4.51 -6.69
C THR A 968 5.15 5.80 -6.04
N ILE A 969 6.41 5.82 -5.58
CA ILE A 969 7.03 7.02 -4.98
C ILE A 969 7.47 8.04 -6.05
N LYS A 970 7.46 7.70 -7.34
CA LYS A 970 7.82 8.67 -8.39
C LYS A 970 6.72 9.69 -8.78
N VAL A 971 5.53 9.65 -8.18
CA VAL A 971 4.46 10.61 -8.53
C VAL A 971 3.75 11.18 -7.30
N VAL A 972 4.50 11.76 -6.35
CA VAL A 972 4.09 12.98 -5.62
C VAL A 972 5.36 13.78 -5.24
N LYS A 973 6.17 14.19 -6.22
CA LYS A 973 7.05 15.38 -6.09
C LYS A 973 6.26 16.68 -6.40
N GLY A 974 4.94 16.64 -6.31
CA GLY A 974 4.02 17.70 -6.74
C GLY A 974 3.31 18.37 -5.58
N THR A 975 3.63 19.65 -5.37
CA THR A 975 2.81 20.66 -4.66
C THR A 975 2.40 20.33 -3.22
N VAL A 976 3.35 20.53 -2.31
CA VAL A 976 3.03 21.22 -1.06
C VAL A 976 3.84 22.51 -1.07
N ASN A 977 3.18 23.67 -1.12
CA ASN A 977 3.80 24.95 -0.81
C ASN A 977 4.11 24.99 0.69
N GLN A 978 5.13 24.25 1.13
CA GLN A 978 5.76 24.37 2.45
C GLN A 978 6.78 25.53 2.43
N SER A 979 6.45 26.66 1.79
CA SER A 979 7.35 27.82 1.67
C SER A 979 7.23 28.80 2.84
N THR A 980 6.72 28.38 4.00
CA THR A 980 6.54 29.27 5.17
C THR A 980 6.95 28.67 6.53
N LEU A 981 7.82 27.67 6.55
CA LEU A 981 8.38 27.11 7.79
C LEU A 981 9.90 27.36 7.96
N GLY A 982 10.41 28.39 7.28
CA GLY A 982 11.68 29.00 7.64
C GLY A 982 11.48 30.04 8.75
N ILE A 983 11.91 29.74 9.98
CA ILE A 983 12.23 30.69 11.06
C ILE A 983 11.08 31.12 12.02
N TYR A 984 9.80 30.77 11.81
CA TYR A 984 8.76 31.05 12.82
C TYR A 984 8.09 29.79 13.40
N SER A 985 8.23 29.66 14.73
CA SER A 985 7.58 28.76 15.69
C SER A 985 8.27 27.40 15.97
N ARG A 986 8.99 27.37 17.10
CA ARG A 986 9.58 26.19 17.75
C ARG A 986 8.56 25.22 18.35
N CYS A 987 7.27 25.33 18.02
CA CYS A 987 6.16 24.50 18.53
C CYS A 987 4.89 24.83 17.72
N GLN A 988 4.79 24.44 16.44
CA GLN A 988 3.49 24.35 15.77
C GLN A 988 3.49 23.33 14.62
N VAL A 989 2.65 22.31 14.84
CA VAL A 989 1.75 21.60 13.91
C VAL A 989 2.36 20.90 12.69
N ASP A 990 2.64 19.61 12.87
CA ASP A 990 2.38 18.60 11.84
C ASP A 990 1.04 17.92 12.17
N VAL A 991 0.04 18.04 11.29
CA VAL A 991 -1.18 17.21 11.34
C VAL A 991 -0.88 15.89 10.62
N PRO A 992 -1.16 14.72 11.22
CA PRO A 992 -0.83 13.43 10.62
C PRO A 992 -1.49 13.20 9.25
N TYR A 993 -0.73 12.61 8.35
CA TYR A 993 -1.14 12.10 7.04
C TYR A 993 -2.16 10.94 7.17
N SER A 994 -3.44 11.25 7.36
CA SER A 994 -4.56 10.36 6.99
C SER A 994 -5.61 11.03 6.08
N GLU A 995 -5.40 12.30 5.69
CA GLU A 995 -6.42 13.13 5.02
C GLU A 995 -6.32 13.22 3.48
N ARG A 996 -5.59 12.35 2.78
CA ARG A 996 -5.59 12.34 1.29
C ARG A 996 -6.11 11.03 0.70
N HIS A 997 -7.38 10.74 0.97
CA HIS A 997 -8.22 10.01 0.03
C HIS A 997 -9.39 10.86 -0.53
N PHE A 998 -9.42 12.17 -0.27
CA PHE A 998 -10.34 13.12 -0.90
C PHE A 998 -9.64 13.89 -2.04
N SER A 999 -9.42 13.21 -3.18
CA SER A 999 -9.50 13.71 -4.57
C SER A 999 -8.84 12.74 -5.55
#